data_AF-A0A934F0K1-F1
#
_entry.id   AF-A0A934F0K1-F1
#
_cell.length_a   1.000
_cell.length_b   1.000
_cell.length_c   1.000
_cell.angle_alpha   90.00
_cell.angle_beta   90.00
_cell.angle_gamma   90.00
#
_symmetry.space_group_name_H-M   'P 1'
#
loop_
_entity.id
_entity.type
_entity.pdbx_description
1 polymer ?
#
loop_
_entity_poly.entity_id
_entity_poly.type
_entity_poly.pdbx_seq_one_letter_code
_entity_poly.pdbx_strand_id
1 'polypeptide(L)'
;MSDIKTLLRLLPGSLATLIFLLPNAVGDAPKNLAPQARVSASSHHSAAYRPQMAVNGLIPSDFQPEGGDWATRGTQKGWFELQWDQPVEAAQIIYYARTSSPLIECFKDYAVFLNGAEKPAAQGTLEHRRGPQAIEFPKQRVSKMRIEFLSSHPNSPNPGASEIVVYSTPLSAAKLSEMLTPPEEKTPQAAALRKDLAEGRLGFRDILLVKRKPLNISHVYVYHVEGYRPGGGLYLFTPDEKDGKLKCIFDAGEGMITTAQLSYDGREVVFALRRGGHVASNPVAHIEDISRYADEASNYHIFRINIDGTGLVQLTHGTHNNLDPCWLPDGGIGFISDRKPAYAYCYVVTSPVLYRMERDGSKVKRLSSNYLMDFTPSVLNNGRLIYTRWEYVDKAACPIQSLWTINPDGTGLAGFYGNRVLNPGTFMDAQPVPGTRRVIATATNHNGPCRGGIVEIDPAKGANAPEAVRNLTPEIDIYAHKIGGGPYGNGMLNCGIHGQYEKPFAIDENHFLVSKGGVVQIRDFDANAASLLAPKDGMGFYSPQPIRRQAPPPVLCGLFMDHDVQLPEDGSVSGNWATVFMQDVYNGLEPHVKRGEIKQIAVVQEIEKSTHTPQNNLCPDKPGMRNIAVFGFQFPLVSCGATYAPKKLWGFADVAPDGSAAFRVPSEVPIYFLALDAEGRALQRMRSFTHLMPGEVQGCVGCHSDRNSLTPRADNAMLRRVHPQELRKPAWGVKGFSYPEVVQGVFDRHCVACHNEREQPGNVDLTGDMTDFFNVSYDILCRTGTQGEKNWIKHGSPSGAEYDKERGMSPYVEWIWTINGSETNILEIQPRRWGSPASKLAEIIRSGHPDKDGQPRVKASDEDRRRVFLWMDLNIPYYGTSSSSHKTELGSRRMYPLDLDATLSDVAARRCVACHQGSLPRKFYTRVMKPENNSFLLAPLAKEAGGTQKCGQPIFASTDDPDYQRILRTFNPIHALLKKRPRPDMPGYAAVCD
;
A
#
# COMPACT_ATOMS: atom_id res chain seq x y z
N MET A 1 0.10 -1.26 55.47
CA MET A 1 0.81 -2.13 56.43
C MET A 1 0.80 -3.54 55.87
N SER A 2 2.00 -4.13 55.75
CA SER A 2 2.38 -5.50 55.34
C SER A 2 1.78 -6.05 54.02
N ASP A 3 2.53 -6.48 53.01
CA ASP A 3 3.94 -6.87 52.99
C ASP A 3 4.55 -6.74 51.60
N ILE A 4 5.74 -6.16 51.57
CA ILE A 4 6.61 -5.92 50.42
C ILE A 4 7.81 -6.83 50.64
N LYS A 5 8.00 -7.82 49.76
CA LYS A 5 9.30 -8.39 49.33
C LYS A 5 9.06 -9.73 48.64
N THR A 6 9.25 -9.74 47.32
CA THR A 6 10.04 -10.72 46.54
C THR A 6 9.56 -10.68 45.09
N LEU A 7 10.23 -9.90 44.25
CA LEU A 7 10.67 -10.27 42.88
C LEU A 7 11.32 -9.03 42.24
N LEU A 8 12.61 -8.86 42.53
CA LEU A 8 13.53 -7.98 41.81
C LEU A 8 14.62 -8.90 41.27
N ARG A 9 14.60 -9.18 39.96
CA ARG A 9 15.77 -9.55 39.14
C ARG A 9 15.31 -9.83 37.69
N LEU A 10 16.07 -9.26 36.75
CA LEU A 10 16.07 -9.43 35.29
C LEU A 10 15.28 -8.40 34.45
N LEU A 11 15.79 -7.17 34.42
CA LEU A 11 15.77 -6.29 33.24
C LEU A 11 17.18 -5.71 33.07
N PRO A 12 17.83 -5.83 31.89
CA PRO A 12 19.12 -5.19 31.66
C PRO A 12 18.93 -3.70 31.40
N GLY A 13 19.41 -2.91 32.37
CA GLY A 13 20.03 -1.59 32.24
C GLY A 13 19.54 -0.66 31.14
N SER A 14 18.48 0.08 31.41
CA SER A 14 18.26 1.41 30.85
C SER A 14 19.45 2.32 31.23
N LEU A 15 20.20 2.77 30.22
CA LEU A 15 21.15 3.88 30.36
C LEU A 15 20.36 5.08 30.91
N ALA A 16 20.52 5.33 32.22
CA ALA A 16 20.26 6.63 32.78
C ALA A 16 21.27 7.59 32.15
N THR A 17 20.79 8.44 31.24
CA THR A 17 21.53 9.58 30.73
C THR A 17 21.86 10.49 31.91
N LEU A 18 23.01 10.26 32.55
CA LEU A 18 23.66 11.24 33.38
C LEU A 18 23.99 12.41 32.43
N ILE A 19 23.20 13.47 32.53
CA ILE A 19 23.55 14.78 31.97
C ILE A 19 24.81 15.23 32.73
N PHE A 20 25.98 14.87 32.20
CA PHE A 20 27.21 15.56 32.53
C PHE A 20 27.06 16.98 31.99
N LEU A 21 26.81 17.91 32.90
CA LEU A 21 27.11 19.33 32.73
C LEU A 21 28.63 19.45 32.49
N LEU A 22 29.05 19.26 31.24
CA LEU A 22 30.33 19.79 30.78
C LEU A 22 30.14 21.28 30.52
N PRO A 23 31.04 22.14 31.03
CA PRO A 23 30.96 23.56 30.79
C PRO A 23 31.18 23.79 29.30
N ASN A 24 30.12 24.25 28.65
CA ASN A 24 30.12 25.00 27.42
C ASN A 24 31.48 25.65 27.12
N ALA A 25 32.21 25.14 26.13
CA ALA A 25 33.10 25.97 25.32
C ALA A 25 32.22 26.84 24.41
N VAL A 26 31.45 27.76 25.04
CA VAL A 26 30.71 28.81 24.35
C VAL A 26 31.71 29.94 24.16
N GLY A 27 32.16 30.13 22.92
CA GLY A 27 32.57 31.46 22.49
C GLY A 27 31.39 32.40 22.68
N ASP A 28 31.59 33.46 23.46
CA ASP A 28 30.65 34.53 23.86
C ASP A 28 29.41 34.69 22.96
N ALA A 29 28.36 33.90 23.22
CA ALA A 29 27.05 34.20 22.66
C ALA A 29 26.39 35.27 23.55
N PRO A 30 25.85 36.37 22.98
CA PRO A 30 25.11 37.34 23.76
C PRO A 30 23.96 36.66 24.51
N LYS A 31 23.67 37.11 25.74
CA LYS A 31 22.64 36.51 26.59
C LYS A 31 21.24 36.72 25.99
N ASN A 32 20.44 35.65 25.86
CA ASN A 32 19.03 35.75 25.48
C ASN A 32 18.23 36.50 26.57
N LEU A 33 17.56 37.58 26.20
CA LEU A 33 16.79 38.44 27.10
C LEU A 33 15.31 38.04 27.19
N ALA A 34 14.80 37.26 26.23
CA ALA A 34 13.38 36.88 26.18
C ALA A 34 12.88 36.07 27.39
N PRO A 35 13.65 35.12 27.97
CA PRO A 35 13.22 34.38 29.16
C PRO A 35 13.00 35.25 30.41
N GLN A 36 13.50 36.48 30.43
CA GLN A 36 13.36 37.43 31.54
C GLN A 36 12.12 38.31 31.41
N ALA A 37 11.38 38.21 30.30
CA ALA A 37 10.19 39.00 30.04
C ALA A 37 8.92 38.29 30.53
N ARG A 38 7.93 39.08 30.97
CA ARG A 38 6.53 38.64 31.00
C ARG A 38 6.00 38.59 29.57
N VAL A 39 5.42 37.46 29.20
CA VAL A 39 4.97 37.17 27.82
C VAL A 39 3.46 37.08 27.71
N SER A 40 2.93 37.66 26.64
CA SER A 40 1.54 37.50 26.21
C SER A 40 1.44 37.41 24.69
N ALA A 41 0.33 36.90 24.18
CA ALA A 41 0.07 36.80 22.75
C ALA A 41 -1.42 36.94 22.45
N SER A 42 -1.77 37.17 21.18
CA SER A 42 -3.15 37.35 20.75
C SER A 42 -4.07 36.18 21.08
N SER A 43 -3.56 34.95 20.97
CA SER A 43 -4.27 33.71 21.31
C SER A 43 -3.27 32.56 21.47
N HIS A 44 -3.77 31.42 21.96
CA HIS A 44 -3.05 30.15 21.88
C HIS A 44 -4.02 29.00 21.55
N HIS A 45 -3.56 28.04 20.73
CA HIS A 45 -4.33 26.90 20.25
C HIS A 45 -4.84 26.03 21.41
N SER A 46 -3.95 25.65 22.34
CA SER A 46 -4.27 24.91 23.58
C SER A 46 -3.23 25.22 24.67
N ALA A 47 -3.40 24.64 25.86
CA ALA A 47 -2.46 24.82 26.97
C ALA A 47 -1.02 24.34 26.64
N ALA A 48 -0.88 23.38 25.72
CA ALA A 48 0.41 22.89 25.23
C ALA A 48 1.14 23.90 24.31
N TYR A 49 0.40 24.87 23.76
CA TYR A 49 0.89 25.85 22.77
C TYR A 49 0.89 27.31 23.28
N ARG A 50 1.08 27.50 24.59
CA ARG A 50 1.05 28.81 25.25
C ARG A 50 2.29 29.66 24.90
N PRO A 51 2.22 31.01 24.93
CA PRO A 51 3.32 31.88 24.49
C PRO A 51 4.63 31.69 25.28
N GLN A 52 4.58 31.20 26.51
CA GLN A 52 5.76 30.89 27.32
C GLN A 52 6.64 29.81 26.69
N MET A 53 6.08 28.96 25.82
CA MET A 53 6.85 27.93 25.14
C MET A 53 7.81 28.51 24.09
N ALA A 54 7.54 29.71 23.57
CA ALA A 54 8.38 30.36 22.57
C ALA A 54 9.45 31.30 23.17
N VAL A 55 9.68 31.27 24.48
CA VAL A 55 10.70 32.12 25.16
C VAL A 55 11.45 31.36 26.25
N ASN A 56 11.33 30.03 26.29
CA ASN A 56 11.90 29.20 27.35
C ASN A 56 13.37 28.84 27.08
N GLY A 57 13.93 29.21 25.92
CA GLY A 57 15.29 28.88 25.52
C GLY A 57 15.46 27.47 24.95
N LEU A 58 14.37 26.77 24.67
CA LEU A 58 14.34 25.40 24.13
C LEU A 58 13.62 25.40 22.78
N ILE A 59 14.32 24.94 21.75
CA ILE A 59 13.71 24.72 20.43
C ILE A 59 13.22 23.27 20.40
N PRO A 60 11.91 23.00 20.29
CA PRO A 60 11.42 21.63 20.19
C PRO A 60 11.93 20.97 18.92
N SER A 61 12.15 19.66 18.99
CA SER A 61 12.57 18.86 17.84
C SER A 61 11.44 18.77 16.80
N ASP A 62 11.79 18.74 15.51
CA ASP A 62 10.85 18.45 14.40
C ASP A 62 10.14 17.09 14.55
N PHE A 63 10.64 16.21 15.42
CA PHE A 63 10.08 14.87 15.69
C PHE A 63 9.19 14.82 16.94
N GLN A 64 9.05 15.93 17.65
CA GLN A 64 8.17 15.98 18.82
C GLN A 64 6.69 15.97 18.37
N PRO A 65 5.87 15.00 18.82
CA PRO A 65 4.54 14.79 18.28
C PRO A 65 3.56 15.92 18.57
N GLU A 66 3.65 16.61 19.73
CA GLU A 66 2.80 17.76 20.08
C GLU A 66 3.46 18.70 21.11
N GLY A 67 3.09 19.99 21.03
CA GLY A 67 3.45 21.03 22.01
C GLY A 67 4.93 21.44 22.02
N GLY A 68 5.28 22.29 22.99
CA GLY A 68 6.66 22.79 23.16
C GLY A 68 6.98 24.05 22.36
N ASP A 69 6.08 24.51 21.50
CA ASP A 69 6.10 25.78 20.78
C ASP A 69 4.85 26.61 21.07
N TRP A 70 4.78 27.86 20.58
CA TRP A 70 3.56 28.69 20.61
C TRP A 70 2.81 28.58 19.28
N ALA A 71 1.49 28.50 19.32
CA ALA A 71 0.63 28.48 18.13
C ALA A 71 -0.66 29.29 18.37
N THR A 72 -1.08 30.09 17.41
CA THR A 72 -2.36 30.83 17.48
C THR A 72 -3.57 29.90 17.35
N ARG A 73 -4.77 30.39 17.73
CA ARG A 73 -6.01 29.61 17.63
C ARG A 73 -6.77 29.95 16.35
N GLY A 74 -6.53 29.20 15.28
CA GLY A 74 -7.36 29.26 14.07
C GLY A 74 -7.33 30.61 13.32
N THR A 75 -6.19 31.30 13.29
CA THR A 75 -6.05 32.62 12.64
C THR A 75 -4.75 32.72 11.85
N GLN A 76 -4.77 33.39 10.71
CA GLN A 76 -3.58 33.63 9.89
C GLN A 76 -2.76 34.85 10.31
N LYS A 77 -3.21 35.58 11.34
CA LYS A 77 -2.57 36.77 11.92
C LYS A 77 -2.51 36.66 13.44
N GLY A 78 -1.53 37.29 14.06
CA GLY A 78 -1.40 37.31 15.52
C GLY A 78 -0.41 38.34 16.02
N TRP A 79 -0.29 38.48 17.33
CA TRP A 79 0.76 39.30 17.94
C TRP A 79 1.39 38.56 19.11
N PHE A 80 2.66 38.86 19.38
CA PHE A 80 3.45 38.33 20.49
C PHE A 80 4.13 39.50 21.22
N GLU A 81 4.02 39.54 22.54
CA GLU A 81 4.46 40.67 23.35
C GLU A 81 5.35 40.22 24.51
N LEU A 82 6.47 40.92 24.66
CA LEU A 82 7.47 40.78 25.70
C LEU A 82 7.50 42.07 26.53
N GLN A 83 7.38 41.95 27.85
CA GLN A 83 7.47 43.08 28.78
C GLN A 83 8.46 42.78 29.90
N TRP A 84 9.45 43.66 30.08
CA TRP A 84 10.45 43.54 31.15
C TRP A 84 10.14 44.50 32.28
N ASP A 85 10.34 44.04 33.53
CA ASP A 85 10.15 44.87 34.73
C ASP A 85 11.18 46.00 34.83
N GLN A 86 12.38 45.75 34.29
CA GLN A 86 13.43 46.75 34.10
C GLN A 86 13.79 46.84 32.62
N PRO A 87 13.86 48.04 32.01
CA PRO A 87 14.20 48.19 30.60
C PRO A 87 15.54 47.53 30.26
N VAL A 88 15.58 46.79 29.15
CA VAL A 88 16.77 46.10 28.64
C VAL A 88 17.28 46.74 27.35
N GLU A 89 18.58 46.65 27.08
CA GLU A 89 19.12 47.01 25.75
C GLU A 89 18.81 45.90 24.75
N ALA A 90 18.15 46.22 23.65
CA ALA A 90 17.83 45.26 22.58
C ALA A 90 18.19 45.82 21.21
N ALA A 91 18.68 44.95 20.32
CA ALA A 91 19.09 45.31 18.95
C ALA A 91 18.65 44.29 17.89
N GLN A 92 18.29 43.07 18.29
CA GLN A 92 17.95 42.01 17.35
C GLN A 92 16.96 41.02 17.99
N ILE A 93 16.01 40.54 17.18
CA ILE A 93 15.19 39.37 17.48
C ILE A 93 15.65 38.22 16.57
N ILE A 94 15.71 37.00 17.10
CA ILE A 94 15.76 35.78 16.27
C ILE A 94 14.43 35.05 16.40
N TYR A 95 13.70 34.94 15.29
CA TYR A 95 12.47 34.18 15.18
C TYR A 95 12.75 32.76 14.70
N TYR A 96 12.19 31.77 15.39
CA TYR A 96 12.14 30.39 14.94
C TYR A 96 10.70 30.03 14.60
N ALA A 97 10.47 29.66 13.34
CA ALA A 97 9.20 29.05 12.93
C ALA A 97 8.93 27.77 13.72
N ARG A 98 7.65 27.41 13.84
CA ARG A 98 7.21 26.16 14.49
C ARG A 98 7.96 24.97 13.90
N THR A 99 8.50 24.09 14.73
CA THR A 99 9.25 22.88 14.35
C THR A 99 8.36 21.63 14.43
N SER A 100 7.44 21.58 15.39
CA SER A 100 6.48 20.48 15.62
C SER A 100 5.29 20.44 14.63
N SER A 101 5.22 21.34 13.65
CA SER A 101 4.13 21.39 12.66
C SER A 101 4.64 21.54 11.24
N PRO A 102 3.83 21.23 10.21
CA PRO A 102 4.22 21.43 8.81
C PRO A 102 4.67 22.87 8.57
N LEU A 103 5.65 23.06 7.68
CA LEU A 103 6.28 24.37 7.44
C LEU A 103 5.29 25.48 7.03
N ILE A 104 4.12 25.11 6.50
CA ILE A 104 3.05 26.04 6.16
C ILE A 104 2.49 26.80 7.37
N GLU A 105 2.69 26.27 8.59
CA GLU A 105 2.27 26.89 9.86
C GLU A 105 3.28 27.92 10.41
N CYS A 106 3.99 28.63 9.54
CA CYS A 106 4.83 29.76 9.91
C CYS A 106 4.22 31.09 9.48
N PHE A 107 4.56 32.15 10.23
CA PHE A 107 4.21 33.51 9.85
C PHE A 107 5.03 33.98 8.66
N LYS A 108 4.50 34.97 7.94
CA LYS A 108 5.13 35.55 6.75
C LYS A 108 5.47 37.02 7.01
N ASP A 109 4.51 37.93 6.93
CA ASP A 109 4.79 39.36 7.09
C ASP A 109 4.72 39.78 8.56
N TYR A 110 5.64 40.64 9.01
CA TYR A 110 5.72 41.09 10.41
C TYR A 110 6.00 42.58 10.56
N ALA A 111 5.63 43.14 11.71
CA ALA A 111 6.01 44.48 12.18
C ALA A 111 6.37 44.44 13.68
N VAL A 112 7.50 45.05 14.06
CA VAL A 112 7.98 45.10 15.45
C VAL A 112 7.80 46.50 16.01
N PHE A 113 7.14 46.62 17.15
CA PHE A 113 6.90 47.86 17.87
C PHE A 113 7.63 47.83 19.22
N LEU A 114 8.30 48.92 19.56
CA LEU A 114 9.08 49.06 20.79
C LEU A 114 8.51 50.18 21.65
N ASN A 115 8.43 49.97 22.97
CA ASN A 115 7.94 50.91 23.98
C ASN A 115 6.55 51.51 23.69
N GLY A 116 5.70 50.79 22.94
CA GLY A 116 4.35 51.26 22.59
C GLY A 116 4.32 52.36 21.52
N ALA A 117 5.40 52.53 20.74
CA ALA A 117 5.44 53.48 19.64
C ALA A 117 4.38 53.17 18.56
N GLU A 118 3.86 54.21 17.90
CA GLU A 118 2.87 54.08 16.80
C GLU A 118 3.50 53.58 15.49
N LYS A 119 4.80 53.82 15.28
CA LYS A 119 5.54 53.37 14.10
C LYS A 119 6.38 52.13 14.43
N PRO A 120 6.44 51.13 13.54
CA PRO A 120 7.26 49.95 13.77
C PRO A 120 8.76 50.30 13.70
N ALA A 121 9.53 49.74 14.62
CA ALA A 121 10.99 49.80 14.62
C ALA A 121 11.63 48.90 13.54
N ALA A 122 10.90 47.87 13.10
CA ALA A 122 11.24 47.02 11.97
C ALA A 122 9.97 46.45 11.33
N GLN A 123 9.97 46.29 10.01
CA GLN A 123 8.90 45.62 9.27
C GLN A 123 9.53 44.82 8.13
N GLY A 124 9.01 43.63 7.86
CA GLY A 124 9.58 42.77 6.82
C GLY A 124 8.78 41.50 6.58
N THR A 125 9.41 40.58 5.86
CA THR A 125 8.86 39.27 5.50
C THR A 125 9.82 38.19 5.96
N LEU A 126 9.30 37.25 6.74
CA LEU A 126 9.97 36.01 7.11
C LEU A 126 9.98 35.04 5.92
N GLU A 127 11.07 34.31 5.80
CA GLU A 127 11.24 33.27 4.80
C GLU A 127 10.40 32.04 5.16
N HIS A 128 9.92 31.33 4.13
CA HIS A 128 9.20 30.06 4.27
C HIS A 128 10.18 28.92 4.56
N ARG A 129 10.84 28.95 5.72
CA ARG A 129 11.82 27.95 6.18
C ARG A 129 11.83 27.78 7.70
N ARG A 130 12.36 26.65 8.15
CA ARG A 130 12.68 26.42 9.57
C ARG A 130 14.02 27.07 9.94
N GLY A 131 14.29 27.12 11.24
CA GLY A 131 15.53 27.65 11.79
C GLY A 131 15.50 29.16 12.07
N PRO A 132 16.61 29.72 12.57
CA PRO A 132 16.71 31.11 12.99
C PRO A 132 16.51 32.08 11.81
N GLN A 133 15.68 33.10 12.03
CA GLN A 133 15.49 34.23 11.13
C GLN A 133 15.71 35.54 11.91
N ALA A 134 16.70 36.32 11.49
CA ALA A 134 17.07 37.55 12.19
C ALA A 134 16.14 38.71 11.79
N ILE A 135 15.65 39.44 12.78
CA ILE A 135 14.92 40.70 12.63
C ILE A 135 15.74 41.77 13.34
N GLU A 136 16.31 42.67 12.56
CA GLU A 136 17.17 43.75 13.06
C GLU A 136 16.38 45.04 13.26
N PHE A 137 16.74 45.80 14.28
CA PHE A 137 16.19 47.13 14.55
C PHE A 137 17.24 48.00 15.26
N PRO A 138 17.10 49.33 15.27
CA PRO A 138 18.04 50.21 15.95
C PRO A 138 18.17 49.87 17.43
N LYS A 139 19.41 49.69 17.90
CA LYS A 139 19.72 49.39 19.30
C LYS A 139 19.16 50.47 20.23
N GLN A 140 18.37 50.07 21.22
CA GLN A 140 17.79 50.99 22.20
C GLN A 140 17.34 50.29 23.48
N ARG A 141 17.01 51.08 24.51
CA ARG A 141 16.32 50.59 25.71
C ARG A 141 14.87 50.24 25.43
N VAL A 142 14.47 49.05 25.85
CA VAL A 142 13.13 48.51 25.63
C VAL A 142 12.56 47.98 26.95
N SER A 143 11.41 48.52 27.37
CA SER A 143 10.59 47.94 28.45
C SER A 143 9.46 47.07 27.92
N LYS A 144 9.04 47.32 26.67
CA LYS A 144 7.95 46.60 26.00
C LYS A 144 8.27 46.40 24.52
N MET A 145 8.10 45.18 24.02
CA MET A 145 8.31 44.80 22.62
C MET A 145 7.11 44.00 22.14
N ARG A 146 6.49 44.41 21.03
CA ARG A 146 5.40 43.69 20.37
C ARG A 146 5.80 43.35 18.94
N ILE A 147 5.66 42.08 18.58
CA ILE A 147 5.78 41.58 17.21
C ILE A 147 4.35 41.34 16.71
N GLU A 148 3.92 42.10 15.73
CA GLU A 148 2.67 41.86 15.01
C GLU A 148 2.96 41.04 13.76
N PHE A 149 2.37 39.85 13.68
CA PHE A 149 2.41 39.00 12.50
C PHE A 149 1.19 39.31 11.62
N LEU A 150 1.46 40.01 10.53
CA LEU A 150 0.47 40.62 9.63
C LEU A 150 -0.15 39.59 8.67
N SER A 151 0.55 38.49 8.41
CA SER A 151 0.11 37.37 7.56
C SER A 151 0.87 36.07 7.90
N SER A 152 0.39 34.95 7.36
CA SER A 152 1.06 33.64 7.35
C SER A 152 1.03 33.04 5.93
N HIS A 153 1.72 31.92 5.73
CA HIS A 153 1.64 31.23 4.44
C HIS A 153 0.22 30.67 4.18
N PRO A 154 -0.22 30.59 2.91
CA PRO A 154 -1.59 30.21 2.57
C PRO A 154 -2.02 28.89 3.22
N ASN A 155 -3.26 28.82 3.71
CA ASN A 155 -3.85 27.64 4.36
C ASN A 155 -3.18 27.21 5.69
N SER A 156 -2.41 28.07 6.34
CA SER A 156 -1.93 27.85 7.71
C SER A 156 -3.10 27.84 8.72
N PRO A 157 -3.40 26.71 9.40
CA PRO A 157 -4.46 26.68 10.41
C PRO A 157 -4.06 27.36 11.74
N ASN A 158 -2.83 27.15 12.23
CA ASN A 158 -2.38 27.66 13.54
C ASN A 158 -0.91 28.15 13.48
N PRO A 159 -0.61 29.25 12.79
CA PRO A 159 0.76 29.78 12.73
C PRO A 159 1.27 30.20 14.11
N GLY A 160 2.58 30.13 14.30
CA GLY A 160 3.22 30.39 15.60
C GLY A 160 4.74 30.46 15.56
N ALA A 161 5.39 30.20 16.69
CA ALA A 161 6.85 30.24 16.83
C ALA A 161 7.34 29.14 17.78
N SER A 162 8.43 28.47 17.41
CA SER A 162 9.16 27.56 18.32
C SER A 162 9.96 28.31 19.36
N GLU A 163 10.53 29.46 19.01
CA GLU A 163 11.36 30.26 19.90
C GLU A 163 11.46 31.71 19.37
N ILE A 164 11.52 32.68 20.27
CA ILE A 164 11.71 34.10 20.01
C ILE A 164 12.82 34.57 20.97
N VAL A 165 13.98 34.82 20.39
CA VAL A 165 15.19 35.22 21.12
C VAL A 165 15.39 36.71 20.97
N VAL A 166 15.82 37.39 22.04
CA VAL A 166 16.15 38.83 21.99
C VAL A 166 17.59 39.04 22.45
N TYR A 167 18.39 39.72 21.63
CA TYR A 167 19.79 40.04 21.94
C TYR A 167 20.05 41.54 22.00
N SER A 168 20.97 41.94 22.89
CA SER A 168 21.45 43.33 23.04
C SER A 168 22.49 43.74 21.99
N THR A 169 23.06 42.75 21.29
CA THR A 169 24.05 42.91 20.23
C THR A 169 23.70 41.96 19.09
N PRO A 170 23.61 42.43 17.83
CA PRO A 170 23.35 41.57 16.69
C PRO A 170 24.39 40.45 16.58
N LEU A 171 23.93 39.24 16.25
CA LEU A 171 24.82 38.11 16.02
C LEU A 171 25.65 38.28 14.75
N SER A 172 26.88 37.76 14.77
CA SER A 172 27.68 37.65 13.55
C SER A 172 27.07 36.63 12.58
N ALA A 173 27.34 36.79 11.28
CA ALA A 173 26.92 35.84 10.25
C ALA A 173 27.39 34.40 10.56
N ALA A 174 28.60 34.24 11.11
CA ALA A 174 29.13 32.93 11.53
C ALA A 174 28.29 32.31 12.65
N LYS A 175 27.85 33.10 13.63
CA LYS A 175 27.03 32.60 14.74
C LYS A 175 25.60 32.28 14.30
N LEU A 176 25.02 33.08 13.41
CA LEU A 176 23.74 32.75 12.76
C LEU A 176 23.84 31.44 11.97
N SER A 177 24.95 31.22 11.26
CA SER A 177 25.22 29.96 10.54
C SER A 177 25.34 28.76 11.49
N GLU A 178 26.01 28.92 12.63
CA GLU A 178 26.10 27.87 13.67
C GLU A 178 24.72 27.56 14.29
N MET A 179 23.82 28.54 14.36
CA MET A 179 22.45 28.37 14.83
C MET A 179 21.53 27.70 13.79
N LEU A 180 21.91 27.68 12.51
CA LEU A 180 21.23 26.89 11.47
C LEU A 180 21.54 25.39 11.58
N THR A 181 22.65 25.02 12.22
CA THR A 181 22.98 23.61 12.48
C THR A 181 22.05 23.06 13.56
N PRO A 182 21.27 22.00 13.27
CA PRO A 182 20.38 21.39 14.26
C PRO A 182 21.16 20.94 15.51
N PRO A 183 20.60 21.07 16.73
CA PRO A 183 21.29 20.68 17.97
C PRO A 183 21.84 19.25 17.94
N GLU A 184 21.12 18.31 17.34
CA GLU A 184 21.52 16.91 17.19
C GLU A 184 22.74 16.70 16.29
N GLU A 185 23.09 17.68 15.45
CA GLU A 185 24.25 17.65 14.56
C GLU A 185 25.47 18.39 15.12
N LYS A 186 25.40 18.91 16.36
CA LYS A 186 26.51 19.61 17.03
C LYS A 186 27.46 18.66 17.77
N THR A 187 27.57 17.42 17.30
CA THR A 187 28.46 16.40 17.89
C THR A 187 29.82 16.38 17.16
N PRO A 188 30.90 15.95 17.84
CA PRO A 188 32.18 15.72 17.19
C PRO A 188 32.09 14.76 15.99
N GLN A 189 31.20 13.76 16.06
CA GLN A 189 30.96 12.76 15.01
C GLN A 189 30.32 13.40 13.77
N ALA A 190 29.28 14.22 13.95
CA ALA A 190 28.65 14.96 12.86
C ALA A 190 29.62 15.94 12.19
N ALA A 191 30.45 16.64 12.98
CA ALA A 191 31.50 17.50 12.46
C ALA A 191 32.55 16.71 11.66
N ALA A 192 32.93 15.51 12.12
CA ALA A 192 33.84 14.61 11.41
C ALA A 192 33.24 14.14 10.07
N LEU A 193 31.96 13.72 10.04
CA LEU A 193 31.27 13.34 8.80
C LEU A 193 31.30 14.45 7.75
N ARG A 194 30.98 15.69 8.16
CA ARG A 194 31.02 16.86 7.28
C ARG A 194 32.43 17.10 6.74
N LYS A 195 33.44 17.03 7.61
CA LYS A 195 34.84 17.23 7.26
C LYS A 195 35.36 16.15 6.30
N ASP A 196 35.09 14.88 6.58
CA ASP A 196 35.55 13.77 5.77
C ASP A 196 34.96 13.83 4.35
N LEU A 197 33.69 14.23 4.23
CA LEU A 197 33.07 14.48 2.93
C LEU A 197 33.68 15.70 2.22
N ALA A 198 33.84 16.83 2.92
CA ALA A 198 34.38 18.07 2.34
C ALA A 198 35.83 17.89 1.84
N GLU A 199 36.64 17.09 2.54
CA GLU A 199 38.01 16.75 2.16
C GLU A 199 38.09 15.59 1.14
N GLY A 200 36.97 14.96 0.80
CA GLY A 200 36.90 13.86 -0.17
C GLY A 200 37.44 12.52 0.35
N ARG A 201 37.55 12.34 1.67
CA ARG A 201 38.07 11.12 2.30
C ARG A 201 37.17 9.89 2.10
N LEU A 202 35.90 10.13 1.73
CA LEU A 202 34.94 9.08 1.36
C LEU A 202 35.05 8.64 -0.11
N GLY A 203 36.05 9.14 -0.84
CA GLY A 203 36.34 8.76 -2.23
C GLY A 203 35.45 9.45 -3.28
N PHE A 204 34.74 10.51 -2.90
CA PHE A 204 34.02 11.41 -3.79
C PHE A 204 33.89 12.79 -3.14
N ARG A 205 33.55 13.80 -3.94
CA ARG A 205 33.12 15.12 -3.45
C ARG A 205 31.81 15.51 -4.08
N ASP A 206 31.69 15.37 -5.38
CA ASP A 206 30.50 15.79 -6.09
C ASP A 206 29.33 14.81 -5.89
N ILE A 207 28.13 15.35 -5.75
CA ILE A 207 26.89 14.62 -5.49
C ILE A 207 25.88 14.99 -6.57
N LEU A 208 25.32 13.99 -7.24
CA LEU A 208 24.16 14.16 -8.12
C LEU A 208 22.90 14.30 -7.27
N LEU A 209 22.04 15.27 -7.62
CA LEU A 209 20.79 15.57 -6.93
C LEU A 209 19.65 15.79 -7.93
N VAL A 210 18.45 15.36 -7.53
CA VAL A 210 17.19 15.79 -8.13
C VAL A 210 16.61 16.90 -7.28
N LYS A 211 16.42 18.09 -7.86
CA LYS A 211 15.67 19.19 -7.21
C LYS A 211 14.22 19.09 -7.64
N ARG A 212 13.27 19.03 -6.69
CA ARG A 212 11.82 19.05 -6.98
C ARG A 212 11.01 19.57 -5.79
N LYS A 213 9.73 19.82 -6.01
CA LYS A 213 8.77 20.01 -4.89
C LYS A 213 8.54 18.67 -4.17
N PRO A 214 8.16 18.69 -2.88
CA PRO A 214 7.82 17.47 -2.14
C PRO A 214 6.65 16.71 -2.77
N LEU A 215 6.73 15.38 -2.82
CA LEU A 215 5.64 14.49 -3.23
C LEU A 215 4.70 14.25 -2.03
N ASN A 216 3.63 15.04 -1.95
CA ASN A 216 2.58 14.88 -0.94
C ASN A 216 1.43 14.07 -1.54
N ILE A 217 1.60 12.75 -1.55
CA ILE A 217 0.67 11.80 -2.15
C ILE A 217 -0.14 11.06 -1.09
N SER A 218 -1.30 10.54 -1.49
CA SER A 218 -2.23 9.84 -0.61
C SER A 218 -1.78 8.42 -0.25
N HIS A 219 -1.04 7.75 -1.15
CA HIS A 219 -0.56 6.38 -0.97
C HIS A 219 0.81 6.19 -1.62
N VAL A 220 1.59 5.19 -1.18
CA VAL A 220 2.92 4.93 -1.75
C VAL A 220 2.90 4.46 -3.21
N TYR A 221 1.74 4.03 -3.72
CA TYR A 221 1.61 3.45 -5.05
C TYR A 221 1.01 4.40 -6.09
N VAL A 222 0.77 5.67 -5.74
CA VAL A 222 0.10 6.65 -6.63
C VAL A 222 1.01 7.76 -7.14
N TYR A 223 2.31 7.80 -6.82
CA TYR A 223 3.22 8.88 -7.25
C TYR A 223 3.43 9.02 -8.76
N HIS A 224 2.97 8.03 -9.55
CA HIS A 224 2.93 8.12 -11.01
C HIS A 224 1.75 8.98 -11.51
N VAL A 225 0.70 9.13 -10.71
CA VAL A 225 -0.51 9.90 -11.02
C VAL A 225 -0.57 11.16 -10.16
N GLU A 226 -0.43 11.00 -8.85
CA GLU A 226 -0.43 12.07 -7.86
C GLU A 226 0.94 12.74 -7.73
N GLY A 227 0.94 14.00 -7.28
CA GLY A 227 2.17 14.70 -6.89
C GLY A 227 2.88 15.46 -8.01
N TYR A 228 2.42 15.36 -9.27
CA TYR A 228 2.97 16.18 -10.35
C TYR A 228 2.87 17.67 -10.04
N ARG A 229 4.02 18.33 -9.89
CA ARG A 229 4.15 19.77 -9.68
C ARG A 229 5.40 20.27 -10.42
N PRO A 230 5.26 21.14 -11.43
CA PRO A 230 6.36 21.53 -12.30
C PRO A 230 7.48 22.28 -11.57
N GLY A 231 8.67 22.20 -12.14
CA GLY A 231 9.90 22.87 -11.74
C GLY A 231 10.94 21.95 -11.12
N GLY A 232 12.19 22.42 -11.10
CA GLY A 232 13.34 21.69 -10.55
C GLY A 232 14.27 21.20 -11.65
N GLY A 233 14.90 20.04 -11.46
CA GLY A 233 15.85 19.52 -12.44
C GLY A 233 16.95 18.64 -11.84
N LEU A 234 18.02 18.45 -12.60
CA LEU A 234 19.23 17.73 -12.18
C LEU A 234 20.32 18.71 -11.81
N TYR A 235 20.98 18.43 -10.69
CA TYR A 235 22.00 19.30 -10.11
C TYR A 235 23.23 18.50 -9.66
N LEU A 236 24.39 19.13 -9.76
CA LEU A 236 25.63 18.70 -9.13
C LEU A 236 25.88 19.56 -7.90
N PHE A 237 26.19 18.92 -6.79
CA PHE A 237 26.53 19.60 -5.55
C PHE A 237 27.91 19.19 -5.07
N THR A 238 28.80 20.17 -4.89
CA THR A 238 30.12 19.99 -4.30
C THR A 238 30.11 20.58 -2.89
N PRO A 239 30.18 19.76 -1.82
CA PRO A 239 30.22 20.25 -0.45
C PRO A 239 31.56 20.95 -0.15
N ASP A 240 31.47 22.00 0.66
CA ASP A 240 32.58 22.69 1.31
C ASP A 240 32.21 23.06 2.77
N GLU A 241 33.09 23.77 3.49
CA GLU A 241 32.86 24.14 4.90
C GLU A 241 31.75 25.20 5.12
N LYS A 242 31.15 25.74 4.05
CA LYS A 242 30.05 26.73 4.11
C LYS A 242 28.76 26.13 3.52
N ASP A 243 28.34 26.62 2.36
CA ASP A 243 27.08 26.26 1.69
C ASP A 243 27.28 25.29 0.51
N GLY A 244 28.54 24.96 0.18
CA GLY A 244 28.90 24.21 -1.03
C GLY A 244 28.62 24.96 -2.34
N LYS A 245 28.89 24.30 -3.46
CA LYS A 245 28.62 24.80 -4.82
C LYS A 245 27.56 23.94 -5.49
N LEU A 246 26.48 24.57 -5.94
CA LEU A 246 25.37 23.91 -6.62
C LEU A 246 25.35 24.35 -8.09
N LYS A 247 25.41 23.38 -9.02
CA LYS A 247 25.37 23.61 -10.47
C LYS A 247 24.16 22.88 -11.06
N CYS A 248 23.28 23.61 -11.75
CA CYS A 248 22.23 23.00 -12.57
C CYS A 248 22.85 22.38 -13.83
N ILE A 249 22.55 21.11 -14.13
CA ILE A 249 22.96 20.45 -15.39
C ILE A 249 21.78 20.22 -16.33
N PHE A 250 20.56 20.21 -15.81
CA PHE A 250 19.34 20.14 -16.60
C PHE A 250 18.19 20.82 -15.84
N ASP A 251 17.59 21.84 -16.44
CA ASP A 251 16.39 22.51 -15.92
C ASP A 251 15.15 21.82 -16.51
N ALA A 252 14.27 21.31 -15.64
CA ALA A 252 13.06 20.65 -16.08
C ALA A 252 11.99 21.63 -16.58
N GLY A 253 12.10 22.93 -16.29
CA GLY A 253 11.13 23.95 -16.66
C GLY A 253 9.73 23.61 -16.16
N GLU A 254 8.77 23.49 -17.08
CA GLU A 254 7.41 23.04 -16.80
C GLU A 254 7.30 21.53 -16.51
N GLY A 255 8.41 20.82 -16.38
CA GLY A 255 8.45 19.39 -16.04
C GLY A 255 8.81 19.10 -14.59
N MET A 256 8.75 17.81 -14.23
CA MET A 256 9.15 17.28 -12.93
C MET A 256 9.90 15.97 -13.09
N ILE A 257 11.04 15.87 -12.40
CA ILE A 257 11.84 14.64 -12.27
C ILE A 257 11.56 14.03 -10.90
N THR A 258 11.16 12.75 -10.85
CA THR A 258 10.89 12.04 -9.59
C THR A 258 12.16 11.46 -8.99
N THR A 259 12.93 10.75 -9.82
CA THR A 259 14.14 9.99 -9.49
C THR A 259 15.15 10.05 -10.64
N ALA A 260 16.42 9.83 -10.30
CA ALA A 260 17.52 9.75 -11.26
C ALA A 260 18.56 8.75 -10.77
N GLN A 261 19.33 8.13 -11.67
CA GLN A 261 20.44 7.24 -11.31
C GLN A 261 21.67 7.50 -12.18
N LEU A 262 22.84 7.53 -11.54
CA LEU A 262 24.15 7.68 -12.17
C LEU A 262 24.67 6.34 -12.71
N SER A 263 25.27 6.34 -13.90
CA SER A 263 25.94 5.17 -14.47
C SER A 263 27.15 4.74 -13.65
N TYR A 264 27.51 3.47 -13.70
CA TYR A 264 28.66 2.95 -12.95
C TYR A 264 29.99 3.63 -13.30
N ASP A 265 30.15 4.13 -14.53
CA ASP A 265 31.35 4.91 -14.90
C ASP A 265 31.32 6.38 -14.43
N GLY A 266 30.19 6.82 -13.85
CA GLY A 266 30.00 8.18 -13.33
C GLY A 266 29.76 9.24 -14.40
N ARG A 267 29.40 8.86 -15.63
CA ARG A 267 29.36 9.77 -16.79
C ARG A 267 27.98 10.12 -17.31
N GLU A 268 26.98 9.27 -17.06
CA GLU A 268 25.62 9.44 -17.57
C GLU A 268 24.60 9.31 -16.46
N VAL A 269 23.47 10.00 -16.63
CA VAL A 269 22.33 9.96 -15.73
C VAL A 269 21.12 9.45 -16.50
N VAL A 270 20.41 8.47 -15.94
CA VAL A 270 19.06 8.08 -16.38
C VAL A 270 18.04 8.61 -15.40
N PHE A 271 16.92 9.13 -15.89
CA PHE A 271 15.89 9.74 -15.04
C PHE A 271 14.51 9.70 -15.69
N ALA A 272 13.46 9.81 -14.88
CA ALA A 272 12.09 9.90 -15.36
C ALA A 272 11.62 11.36 -15.33
N LEU A 273 11.07 11.86 -16.45
CA LEU A 273 10.57 13.23 -16.59
C LEU A 273 9.15 13.22 -17.15
N ARG A 274 8.29 14.03 -16.54
CA ARG A 274 6.93 14.36 -17.02
C ARG A 274 6.82 15.87 -17.21
N ARG A 275 6.11 16.33 -18.22
CA ARG A 275 6.00 17.75 -18.65
C ARG A 275 4.55 18.23 -18.82
N GLY A 276 3.56 17.52 -18.28
CA GLY A 276 2.15 17.92 -18.37
C GLY A 276 1.18 17.05 -17.58
N GLY A 277 -0.11 17.23 -17.83
CA GLY A 277 -1.23 16.56 -17.15
C GLY A 277 -1.66 17.27 -15.86
N HIS A 278 -2.46 16.60 -15.03
CA HIS A 278 -3.08 17.25 -13.89
C HIS A 278 -2.07 17.54 -12.76
N VAL A 279 -1.98 18.82 -12.37
CA VAL A 279 -1.14 19.27 -11.26
C VAL A 279 -1.81 18.98 -9.92
N ALA A 280 -1.10 18.30 -9.02
CA ALA A 280 -1.58 17.98 -7.67
C ALA A 280 -3.00 17.35 -7.64
N SER A 281 -3.34 16.56 -8.65
CA SER A 281 -4.66 15.92 -8.74
C SER A 281 -4.81 14.76 -7.74
N ASN A 282 -6.06 14.53 -7.37
CA ASN A 282 -6.50 13.36 -6.63
C ASN A 282 -7.33 12.47 -7.57
N PRO A 283 -6.87 11.26 -7.92
CA PRO A 283 -7.53 10.41 -8.91
C PRO A 283 -8.94 9.97 -8.52
N VAL A 284 -9.28 9.94 -7.22
CA VAL A 284 -10.65 9.59 -6.81
C VAL A 284 -11.66 10.71 -7.10
N ALA A 285 -11.21 11.91 -7.45
CA ALA A 285 -12.09 13.01 -7.84
C ALA A 285 -12.57 12.92 -9.31
N HIS A 286 -12.05 11.95 -10.08
CA HIS A 286 -12.25 11.84 -11.52
C HIS A 286 -13.05 10.59 -11.88
N ILE A 287 -13.90 10.69 -12.91
CA ILE A 287 -14.66 9.54 -13.45
C ILE A 287 -13.86 8.88 -14.58
N GLU A 288 -13.15 9.70 -15.35
CA GLU A 288 -12.21 9.30 -16.37
C GLU A 288 -10.94 8.67 -15.77
N ASP A 289 -10.24 7.88 -16.57
CA ASP A 289 -8.90 7.41 -16.21
C ASP A 289 -7.91 8.56 -16.42
N ILE A 290 -7.31 9.04 -15.35
CA ILE A 290 -6.28 10.08 -15.38
C ILE A 290 -4.86 9.53 -15.20
N SER A 291 -4.71 8.21 -15.15
CA SER A 291 -3.41 7.58 -14.94
C SER A 291 -2.51 7.75 -16.17
N ARG A 292 -3.11 7.74 -17.37
CA ARG A 292 -2.43 7.85 -18.66
C ARG A 292 -3.06 8.96 -19.49
N TYR A 293 -2.22 9.81 -20.06
CA TYR A 293 -2.64 10.89 -20.94
C TYR A 293 -2.38 10.56 -22.40
N ALA A 294 -3.28 11.03 -23.28
CA ALA A 294 -3.08 10.91 -24.73
C ALA A 294 -1.87 11.73 -25.20
N ASP A 295 -1.61 12.88 -24.57
CA ASP A 295 -0.38 13.65 -24.78
C ASP A 295 0.81 12.95 -24.11
N GLU A 296 1.77 12.52 -24.92
CA GLU A 296 2.99 11.82 -24.48
C GLU A 296 3.74 12.62 -23.40
N ALA A 297 3.92 13.93 -23.61
CA ALA A 297 4.65 14.78 -22.67
C ALA A 297 3.99 14.85 -21.28
N SER A 298 2.70 14.55 -21.19
CA SER A 298 1.94 14.51 -19.94
C SER A 298 2.10 13.20 -19.16
N ASN A 299 2.84 12.22 -19.68
CA ASN A 299 3.23 11.00 -18.97
C ASN A 299 4.72 11.04 -18.57
N TYR A 300 5.12 10.16 -17.65
CA TYR A 300 6.54 9.99 -17.35
C TYR A 300 7.25 9.18 -18.42
N HIS A 301 8.37 9.71 -18.92
CA HIS A 301 9.27 9.01 -19.83
C HIS A 301 10.69 8.95 -19.27
N ILE A 302 11.43 7.90 -19.66
CA ILE A 302 12.83 7.74 -19.31
C ILE A 302 13.69 8.56 -20.27
N PHE A 303 14.63 9.31 -19.71
CA PHE A 303 15.63 10.08 -20.43
C PHE A 303 17.02 9.67 -19.97
N ARG A 304 18.00 9.90 -20.84
CA ARG A 304 19.43 9.81 -20.56
C ARG A 304 20.10 11.16 -20.87
N ILE A 305 21.07 11.56 -20.06
CA ILE A 305 21.88 12.76 -20.26
C ILE A 305 23.31 12.52 -19.77
N ASN A 306 24.31 13.20 -20.34
CA ASN A 306 25.66 13.21 -19.79
C ASN A 306 25.69 14.02 -18.48
N ILE A 307 26.59 13.66 -17.57
CA ILE A 307 26.74 14.32 -16.26
C ILE A 307 27.15 15.80 -16.38
N ASP A 308 27.69 16.21 -17.54
CA ASP A 308 28.02 17.60 -17.85
C ASP A 308 26.81 18.45 -18.33
N GLY A 309 25.65 17.81 -18.55
CA GLY A 309 24.42 18.43 -19.04
C GLY A 309 24.19 18.33 -20.55
N THR A 310 25.07 17.67 -21.29
CA THR A 310 24.95 17.50 -22.75
C THR A 310 24.25 16.18 -23.13
N GLY A 311 23.85 16.04 -24.40
CA GLY A 311 23.42 14.74 -24.94
C GLY A 311 22.11 14.20 -24.36
N LEU A 312 21.14 15.08 -24.06
CA LEU A 312 19.81 14.66 -23.60
C LEU A 312 19.09 13.83 -24.69
N VAL A 313 18.64 12.63 -24.33
CA VAL A 313 17.90 11.71 -25.20
C VAL A 313 16.70 11.15 -24.45
N GLN A 314 15.52 11.18 -25.06
CA GLN A 314 14.33 10.47 -24.60
C GLN A 314 14.39 9.01 -25.10
N LEU A 315 14.20 8.05 -24.20
CA LEU A 315 14.35 6.61 -24.51
C LEU A 315 13.01 5.86 -24.61
N THR A 316 11.94 6.41 -24.04
CA THR A 316 10.61 5.79 -24.05
C THR A 316 9.57 6.74 -24.61
N HIS A 317 8.56 6.18 -25.27
CA HIS A 317 7.49 6.92 -25.97
C HIS A 317 6.12 6.27 -25.75
N GLY A 318 5.05 6.98 -26.09
CA GLY A 318 3.65 6.54 -26.01
C GLY A 318 2.87 7.08 -24.81
N THR A 319 1.72 6.48 -24.52
CA THR A 319 0.77 6.97 -23.49
C THR A 319 0.99 6.35 -22.10
N HIS A 320 2.09 5.63 -21.91
CA HIS A 320 2.39 4.89 -20.68
C HIS A 320 3.39 5.67 -19.82
N ASN A 321 3.25 5.58 -18.52
CA ASN A 321 4.23 6.08 -17.57
C ASN A 321 5.39 5.10 -17.43
N ASN A 322 6.62 5.62 -17.46
CA ASN A 322 7.88 4.90 -17.27
C ASN A 322 8.68 5.65 -16.21
N LEU A 323 9.01 4.96 -15.10
CA LEU A 323 9.48 5.57 -13.86
C LEU A 323 10.63 4.78 -13.25
N ASP A 324 11.32 5.41 -12.30
CA ASP A 324 12.38 4.83 -11.47
C ASP A 324 13.40 4.00 -12.25
N PRO A 325 14.09 4.60 -13.23
CA PRO A 325 15.10 3.89 -14.00
C PRO A 325 16.33 3.57 -13.15
N CYS A 326 16.93 2.42 -13.41
CA CYS A 326 18.22 2.03 -12.89
C CYS A 326 19.11 1.37 -13.96
N TRP A 327 20.41 1.60 -13.89
CA TRP A 327 21.43 0.97 -14.72
C TRP A 327 21.60 -0.50 -14.33
N LEU A 328 21.57 -1.36 -15.35
CA LEU A 328 21.85 -2.78 -15.22
C LEU A 328 23.36 -3.05 -15.39
N PRO A 329 23.89 -4.16 -14.84
CA PRO A 329 25.30 -4.53 -14.97
C PRO A 329 25.82 -4.61 -16.40
N ASP A 330 24.96 -4.96 -17.36
CA ASP A 330 25.27 -5.08 -18.79
C ASP A 330 25.21 -3.74 -19.55
N GLY A 331 24.90 -2.65 -18.86
CA GLY A 331 24.71 -1.32 -19.45
C GLY A 331 23.28 -1.07 -19.96
N GLY A 332 22.37 -2.04 -19.84
CA GLY A 332 20.94 -1.83 -20.05
C GLY A 332 20.29 -1.01 -18.94
N ILE A 333 18.98 -0.80 -19.04
CA ILE A 333 18.21 0.01 -18.09
C ILE A 333 17.00 -0.80 -17.62
N GLY A 334 16.87 -1.00 -16.30
CA GLY A 334 15.67 -1.51 -15.64
C GLY A 334 14.79 -0.34 -15.18
N PHE A 335 13.47 -0.46 -15.26
CA PHE A 335 12.53 0.61 -14.89
C PHE A 335 11.14 0.02 -14.61
N ILE A 336 10.25 0.76 -13.97
CA ILE A 336 8.84 0.35 -13.86
C ILE A 336 8.01 1.03 -14.93
N SER A 337 7.02 0.32 -15.49
CA SER A 337 6.13 0.85 -16.50
C SER A 337 4.71 0.35 -16.32
N ASP A 338 3.74 1.25 -16.50
CA ASP A 338 2.33 0.89 -16.55
C ASP A 338 1.89 0.48 -17.96
N ARG A 339 2.80 0.14 -18.87
CA ARG A 339 2.45 -0.26 -20.25
C ARG A 339 1.48 -1.45 -20.32
N LYS A 340 1.62 -2.42 -19.42
CA LYS A 340 0.64 -3.51 -19.24
C LYS A 340 -0.70 -2.89 -18.79
N PRO A 341 -1.83 -3.16 -19.45
CA PRO A 341 -3.14 -2.66 -19.02
C PRO A 341 -3.61 -3.40 -17.75
N ALA A 342 -3.23 -2.88 -16.59
CA ALA A 342 -3.62 -3.39 -15.27
C ALA A 342 -3.86 -2.24 -14.28
N TYR A 343 -4.75 -2.44 -13.32
CA TYR A 343 -5.15 -1.47 -12.30
C TYR A 343 -5.12 -2.09 -10.90
N ALA A 344 -4.97 -1.26 -9.87
CA ALA A 344 -5.11 -1.72 -8.50
C ALA A 344 -6.53 -2.21 -8.20
N TYR A 345 -6.68 -3.36 -7.52
CA TYR A 345 -8.01 -3.89 -7.19
C TYR A 345 -8.77 -3.07 -6.17
N CYS A 346 -8.06 -2.46 -5.21
CA CYS A 346 -8.63 -1.62 -4.16
C CYS A 346 -8.61 -0.11 -4.50
N TYR A 347 -8.21 0.27 -5.71
CA TYR A 347 -8.09 1.68 -6.11
C TYR A 347 -8.38 1.89 -7.61
N VAL A 348 -8.13 3.10 -8.10
CA VAL A 348 -8.55 3.58 -9.42
C VAL A 348 -7.41 3.84 -10.42
N VAL A 349 -6.15 3.61 -10.02
CA VAL A 349 -4.97 3.92 -10.87
C VAL A 349 -4.36 2.67 -11.50
N THR A 350 -3.59 2.88 -12.58
CA THR A 350 -2.83 1.83 -13.26
C THR A 350 -1.78 1.19 -12.35
N SER A 351 -1.26 0.02 -12.72
CA SER A 351 -0.30 -0.75 -11.95
C SER A 351 1.05 -0.90 -12.69
N PRO A 352 2.04 -0.01 -12.45
CA PRO A 352 3.38 -0.16 -13.00
C PRO A 352 4.09 -1.42 -12.50
N VAL A 353 4.74 -2.15 -13.39
CA VAL A 353 5.55 -3.34 -13.07
C VAL A 353 6.95 -3.24 -13.67
N LEU A 354 7.88 -4.10 -13.27
CA LEU A 354 9.28 -4.04 -13.73
C LEU A 354 9.47 -4.46 -15.21
N TYR A 355 10.24 -3.64 -15.93
CA TYR A 355 10.71 -3.84 -17.31
C TYR A 355 12.22 -3.62 -17.40
N ARG A 356 12.80 -4.01 -18.53
CA ARG A 356 14.12 -3.54 -18.99
C ARG A 356 14.11 -3.11 -20.44
N MET A 357 15.15 -2.39 -20.83
CA MET A 357 15.50 -2.07 -22.22
C MET A 357 17.02 -2.02 -22.40
N GLU A 358 17.49 -1.97 -23.63
CA GLU A 358 18.88 -1.67 -23.95
C GLU A 358 19.19 -0.18 -23.69
N ARG A 359 20.48 0.17 -23.65
CA ARG A 359 20.94 1.55 -23.37
C ARG A 359 20.38 2.61 -24.33
N ASP A 360 20.02 2.21 -25.55
CA ASP A 360 19.47 3.07 -26.59
C ASP A 360 17.94 3.18 -26.57
N GLY A 361 17.26 2.48 -25.65
CA GLY A 361 15.80 2.44 -25.54
C GLY A 361 15.15 1.29 -26.31
N SER A 362 15.91 0.50 -27.08
CA SER A 362 15.37 -0.64 -27.83
C SER A 362 15.14 -1.89 -26.98
N LYS A 363 14.43 -2.88 -27.54
CA LYS A 363 14.16 -4.19 -26.94
C LYS A 363 13.55 -4.11 -25.54
N VAL A 364 12.49 -3.32 -25.41
CA VAL A 364 11.74 -3.21 -24.16
C VAL A 364 11.13 -4.58 -23.82
N LYS A 365 11.38 -5.08 -22.61
CA LYS A 365 10.93 -6.41 -22.16
C LYS A 365 10.32 -6.31 -20.76
N ARG A 366 9.13 -6.88 -20.59
CA ARG A 366 8.51 -7.04 -19.27
C ARG A 366 9.26 -8.11 -18.48
N LEU A 367 9.71 -7.77 -17.28
CA LEU A 367 10.39 -8.70 -16.38
C LEU A 367 9.45 -9.24 -15.31
N SER A 368 8.54 -8.41 -14.80
CA SER A 368 7.61 -8.80 -13.73
C SER A 368 6.22 -9.10 -14.26
N SER A 369 5.64 -10.19 -13.74
CA SER A 369 4.24 -10.56 -14.01
C SER A 369 3.29 -10.20 -12.88
N ASN A 370 3.67 -9.24 -12.03
CA ASN A 370 2.79 -8.77 -10.98
C ASN A 370 1.41 -8.36 -11.54
N TYR A 371 0.35 -8.77 -10.85
CA TYR A 371 -1.02 -8.34 -11.15
C TYR A 371 -1.38 -7.02 -10.46
N LEU A 372 -0.49 -6.54 -9.59
CA LEU A 372 -0.48 -5.23 -8.94
C LEU A 372 0.82 -4.50 -9.31
N MET A 373 1.48 -3.85 -8.35
CA MET A 373 2.55 -2.90 -8.61
C MET A 373 3.91 -3.30 -8.05
N ASP A 374 4.95 -2.90 -8.77
CA ASP A 374 6.33 -2.92 -8.33
C ASP A 374 6.85 -1.47 -8.16
N PHE A 375 7.83 -1.26 -7.28
CA PHE A 375 8.35 0.08 -6.98
C PHE A 375 9.87 0.10 -6.86
N THR A 376 10.45 1.25 -7.26
CA THR A 376 11.81 1.69 -6.89
C THR A 376 12.89 0.62 -7.05
N PRO A 377 13.10 0.07 -8.27
CA PRO A 377 14.12 -0.94 -8.51
C PRO A 377 15.55 -0.39 -8.35
N SER A 378 16.46 -1.23 -7.90
CA SER A 378 17.91 -1.00 -7.89
C SER A 378 18.67 -2.31 -8.12
N VAL A 379 19.99 -2.28 -8.27
CA VAL A 379 20.81 -3.47 -8.52
C VAL A 379 21.63 -3.81 -7.28
N LEU A 380 21.56 -5.07 -6.85
CA LEU A 380 22.34 -5.60 -5.72
C LEU A 380 23.81 -5.84 -6.09
N ASN A 381 24.66 -5.97 -5.07
CA ASN A 381 26.09 -6.31 -5.22
C ASN A 381 26.34 -7.59 -6.04
N ASN A 382 25.36 -8.48 -6.14
CA ASN A 382 25.45 -9.74 -6.89
C ASN A 382 24.86 -9.67 -8.31
N GLY A 383 24.44 -8.49 -8.78
CA GLY A 383 23.91 -8.28 -10.13
C GLY A 383 22.42 -8.51 -10.30
N ARG A 384 21.71 -9.00 -9.27
CA ARG A 384 20.24 -9.10 -9.32
C ARG A 384 19.60 -7.73 -9.09
N LEU A 385 18.45 -7.52 -9.71
CA LEU A 385 17.57 -6.41 -9.36
C LEU A 385 16.92 -6.69 -8.00
N ILE A 386 16.78 -5.66 -7.16
CA ILE A 386 15.93 -5.63 -5.97
C ILE A 386 14.87 -4.54 -6.17
N TYR A 387 13.63 -4.82 -5.75
CA TYR A 387 12.52 -3.89 -5.86
C TYR A 387 11.46 -4.22 -4.81
N THR A 388 10.59 -3.25 -4.54
CA THR A 388 9.43 -3.49 -3.69
C THR A 388 8.30 -4.04 -4.54
N ARG A 389 7.66 -5.11 -4.07
CA ARG A 389 6.48 -5.71 -4.68
C ARG A 389 5.29 -5.56 -3.75
N TRP A 390 4.20 -5.01 -4.28
CA TRP A 390 2.89 -5.10 -3.66
C TRP A 390 2.17 -6.35 -4.17
N GLU A 391 1.83 -7.25 -3.26
CA GLU A 391 1.05 -8.46 -3.55
C GLU A 391 0.20 -8.86 -2.35
N TYR A 392 -1.03 -9.34 -2.60
CA TYR A 392 -1.92 -9.78 -1.54
C TYR A 392 -2.71 -11.03 -1.93
N VAL A 393 -2.01 -12.06 -2.39
CA VAL A 393 -2.62 -13.38 -2.68
C VAL A 393 -3.21 -13.96 -1.40
N ASP A 394 -4.53 -13.93 -1.31
CA ASP A 394 -5.29 -14.27 -0.10
C ASP A 394 -4.73 -13.55 1.16
N LYS A 395 -4.40 -12.26 1.05
CA LYS A 395 -4.04 -11.39 2.19
C LYS A 395 -4.81 -10.06 2.17
N ALA A 396 -4.78 -9.34 3.29
CA ALA A 396 -5.25 -7.95 3.34
C ALA A 396 -4.38 -7.04 2.46
N ALA A 397 -4.97 -6.00 1.86
CA ALA A 397 -4.31 -5.20 0.84
C ALA A 397 -3.21 -4.28 1.40
N CYS A 398 -3.30 -3.84 2.65
CA CYS A 398 -2.42 -2.79 3.18
C CYS A 398 -1.01 -3.27 3.58
N PRO A 399 -0.82 -4.27 4.47
CA PRO A 399 0.49 -4.53 5.07
C PRO A 399 1.32 -5.59 4.31
N ILE A 400 1.55 -5.44 3.00
CA ILE A 400 2.53 -6.29 2.28
C ILE A 400 3.12 -5.54 1.09
N GLN A 401 4.08 -4.66 1.34
CA GLN A 401 4.92 -4.08 0.29
C GLN A 401 6.37 -4.46 0.59
N SER A 402 6.69 -5.68 0.17
CA SER A 402 7.88 -6.42 0.57
C SER A 402 8.99 -6.35 -0.48
N LEU A 403 10.22 -6.69 -0.10
CA LEU A 403 11.36 -6.66 -1.02
C LEU A 403 11.50 -7.99 -1.77
N TRP A 404 11.75 -7.91 -3.07
CA TRP A 404 11.92 -9.04 -3.98
C TRP A 404 13.14 -8.84 -4.88
N THR A 405 13.67 -9.94 -5.39
CA THR A 405 14.80 -9.95 -6.32
C THR A 405 14.50 -10.75 -7.58
N ILE A 406 15.11 -10.35 -8.69
CA ILE A 406 14.99 -11.00 -10.00
C ILE A 406 16.29 -10.78 -10.79
N ASN A 407 16.62 -11.68 -11.71
CA ASN A 407 17.76 -11.48 -12.59
C ASN A 407 17.44 -10.40 -13.65
N PRO A 408 18.46 -9.74 -14.24
CA PRO A 408 18.24 -8.77 -15.32
C PRO A 408 17.57 -9.35 -16.58
N ASP A 409 17.46 -10.66 -16.75
CA ASP A 409 16.71 -11.30 -17.84
C ASP A 409 15.28 -11.71 -17.47
N GLY A 410 14.85 -11.46 -16.23
CA GLY A 410 13.52 -11.79 -15.72
C GLY A 410 13.43 -13.15 -15.02
N THR A 411 14.47 -13.98 -15.08
CA THR A 411 14.48 -15.29 -14.41
C THR A 411 14.81 -15.18 -12.93
N GLY A 412 14.64 -16.27 -12.18
CA GLY A 412 15.16 -16.40 -10.82
C GLY A 412 14.46 -15.50 -9.80
N LEU A 413 13.18 -15.22 -10.03
CA LEU A 413 12.35 -14.47 -9.10
C LEU A 413 12.40 -15.11 -7.70
N ALA A 414 12.73 -14.30 -6.70
CA ALA A 414 12.78 -14.73 -5.31
C ALA A 414 12.45 -13.58 -4.35
N GLY A 415 11.68 -13.84 -3.30
CA GLY A 415 11.50 -12.86 -2.22
C GLY A 415 12.82 -12.58 -1.49
N PHE A 416 12.97 -11.37 -0.98
CA PHE A 416 14.15 -10.95 -0.21
C PHE A 416 13.80 -10.82 1.27
N TYR A 417 12.84 -9.96 1.61
CA TYR A 417 12.41 -9.71 2.99
C TYR A 417 10.99 -9.14 3.06
N GLY A 418 10.24 -9.49 4.12
CA GLY A 418 9.04 -8.74 4.52
C GLY A 418 7.70 -9.27 4.04
N ASN A 419 7.63 -10.45 3.40
CA ASN A 419 6.36 -10.94 2.81
C ASN A 419 5.31 -11.43 3.85
N ARG A 420 5.69 -11.48 5.14
CA ARG A 420 4.83 -11.78 6.30
C ARG A 420 5.12 -10.85 7.49
N VAL A 421 5.61 -9.64 7.22
CA VAL A 421 5.86 -8.64 8.26
C VAL A 421 4.68 -7.66 8.28
N LEU A 422 4.04 -7.51 9.43
CA LEU A 422 2.90 -6.59 9.58
C LEU A 422 3.36 -5.15 9.87
N ASN A 423 4.51 -5.01 10.52
CA ASN A 423 5.01 -3.73 11.01
C ASN A 423 6.56 -3.73 11.06
N PRO A 424 7.26 -2.85 10.32
CA PRO A 424 6.72 -1.95 9.28
C PRO A 424 6.23 -2.75 8.06
N GLY A 425 5.09 -2.34 7.48
CA GLY A 425 4.42 -3.07 6.39
C GLY A 425 4.90 -2.74 4.98
N THR A 426 5.72 -1.69 4.84
CA THR A 426 6.16 -1.15 3.55
C THR A 426 7.64 -0.80 3.57
N PHE A 427 8.39 -1.37 2.64
CA PHE A 427 9.79 -1.01 2.38
C PHE A 427 9.92 -0.43 0.98
N MET A 428 10.68 0.65 0.79
CA MET A 428 10.90 1.30 -0.51
C MET A 428 12.36 1.70 -0.67
N ASP A 429 12.75 2.09 -1.88
CA ASP A 429 14.07 2.67 -2.18
C ASP A 429 15.24 1.81 -1.71
N ALA A 430 15.10 0.48 -1.79
CA ALA A 430 16.14 -0.43 -1.33
C ALA A 430 17.43 -0.24 -2.12
N GLN A 431 18.58 -0.14 -1.44
CA GLN A 431 19.92 -0.06 -2.04
C GLN A 431 20.85 -1.08 -1.39
N PRO A 432 21.77 -1.71 -2.16
CA PRO A 432 22.76 -2.60 -1.56
C PRO A 432 23.71 -1.83 -0.64
N VAL A 433 24.08 -2.44 0.49
CA VAL A 433 25.23 -1.99 1.29
C VAL A 433 26.50 -2.58 0.65
N PRO A 434 27.42 -1.77 0.09
CA PRO A 434 28.56 -2.27 -0.67
C PRO A 434 29.38 -3.33 0.09
N GLY A 435 29.80 -4.38 -0.62
CA GLY A 435 30.63 -5.46 -0.04
C GLY A 435 29.89 -6.45 0.86
N THR A 436 28.57 -6.29 1.05
CA THR A 436 27.79 -7.13 1.96
C THR A 436 26.55 -7.75 1.27
N ARG A 437 25.79 -8.56 2.02
CA ARG A 437 24.46 -9.08 1.62
C ARG A 437 23.30 -8.22 2.15
N ARG A 438 23.61 -7.14 2.86
CA ARG A 438 22.64 -6.26 3.53
C ARG A 438 22.15 -5.20 2.54
N VAL A 439 20.98 -4.65 2.82
CA VAL A 439 20.42 -3.50 2.08
C VAL A 439 20.01 -2.42 3.07
N ILE A 440 20.02 -1.17 2.63
CA ILE A 440 19.27 -0.10 3.31
C ILE A 440 17.98 0.17 2.55
N ALA A 441 16.92 0.56 3.26
CA ALA A 441 15.62 0.85 2.66
C ALA A 441 14.86 1.90 3.50
N THR A 442 13.90 2.58 2.87
CA THR A 442 12.92 3.43 3.56
C THR A 442 11.77 2.56 4.08
N ALA A 443 11.53 2.58 5.39
CA ALA A 443 10.36 1.99 6.03
C ALA A 443 9.25 3.06 6.13
N THR A 444 8.10 2.83 5.51
CA THR A 444 7.01 3.81 5.39
C THR A 444 5.63 3.18 5.57
N ASN A 445 4.56 3.96 5.42
CA ASN A 445 3.17 3.51 5.49
C ASN A 445 2.60 3.16 4.12
N HIS A 446 1.57 2.32 4.08
CA HIS A 446 0.76 2.09 2.90
C HIS A 446 0.01 3.36 2.44
N ASN A 447 -0.74 3.98 3.35
CA ASN A 447 -1.42 5.26 3.15
C ASN A 447 -0.50 6.40 3.63
N GLY A 448 -0.07 7.24 2.70
CA GLY A 448 0.85 8.33 2.97
C GLY A 448 1.94 8.48 1.92
N PRO A 449 2.78 9.51 2.08
CA PRO A 449 3.88 9.78 1.17
C PRO A 449 4.97 8.70 1.23
N CYS A 450 5.76 8.55 0.16
CA CYS A 450 6.91 7.65 0.07
C CYS A 450 8.11 8.10 0.94
N ARG A 451 7.88 8.37 2.22
CA ARG A 451 8.89 8.82 3.19
C ARG A 451 8.64 8.21 4.56
N GLY A 452 9.69 8.01 5.33
CA GLY A 452 9.60 7.38 6.65
C GLY A 452 10.94 7.33 7.35
N GLY A 453 11.22 6.23 8.07
CA GLY A 453 12.53 5.96 8.68
C GLY A 453 13.45 5.21 7.71
N ILE A 454 14.76 5.24 7.93
CA ILE A 454 15.71 4.43 7.18
C ILE A 454 16.10 3.22 8.01
N VAL A 455 16.06 2.04 7.39
CA VAL A 455 16.42 0.78 8.03
C VAL A 455 17.52 0.07 7.24
N GLU A 456 18.38 -0.63 7.96
CA GLU A 456 19.22 -1.69 7.40
C GLU A 456 18.48 -3.03 7.53
N ILE A 457 18.55 -3.87 6.50
CA ILE A 457 17.95 -5.20 6.45
C ILE A 457 19.04 -6.24 6.16
N ASP A 458 19.20 -7.18 7.09
CA ASP A 458 20.07 -8.35 6.95
C ASP A 458 19.25 -9.63 6.71
N PRO A 459 19.17 -10.14 5.47
CA PRO A 459 18.36 -11.31 5.15
C PRO A 459 18.90 -12.61 5.80
N ALA A 460 20.15 -12.63 6.28
CA ALA A 460 20.71 -13.80 6.95
C ALA A 460 20.01 -14.09 8.29
N LYS A 461 19.38 -13.09 8.90
CA LYS A 461 18.62 -13.23 10.16
C LYS A 461 17.20 -13.75 9.95
N GLY A 462 16.76 -13.89 8.69
CA GLY A 462 15.47 -14.48 8.32
C GLY A 462 14.63 -13.56 7.45
N ALA A 463 13.93 -14.13 6.46
CA ALA A 463 13.20 -13.38 5.44
C ALA A 463 11.94 -12.63 5.96
N ASN A 464 11.57 -12.80 7.23
CA ASN A 464 10.43 -12.12 7.86
C ASN A 464 10.70 -11.81 9.34
N ALA A 465 11.94 -11.97 9.81
CA ALA A 465 12.31 -11.86 11.21
C ALA A 465 12.51 -10.38 11.58
N PRO A 466 11.86 -9.84 12.62
CA PRO A 466 12.11 -8.47 13.08
C PRO A 466 13.59 -8.18 13.35
N GLU A 467 14.35 -9.18 13.79
CA GLU A 467 15.79 -9.11 14.07
C GLU A 467 16.63 -8.79 12.82
N ALA A 468 16.09 -9.03 11.62
CA ALA A 468 16.70 -8.64 10.36
C ALA A 468 16.75 -7.12 10.17
N VAL A 469 15.93 -6.35 10.88
CA VAL A 469 15.76 -4.90 10.70
C VAL A 469 16.49 -4.14 11.80
N ARG A 470 17.41 -3.24 11.41
CA ARG A 470 18.03 -2.24 12.29
C ARG A 470 17.55 -0.85 11.86
N ASN A 471 16.99 -0.07 12.79
CA ASN A 471 16.61 1.32 12.53
C ASN A 471 17.86 2.21 12.54
N LEU A 472 18.16 2.87 11.41
CA LEU A 472 19.29 3.81 11.26
C LEU A 472 18.89 5.27 11.53
N THR A 473 17.58 5.51 11.71
CA THR A 473 17.02 6.81 12.09
C THR A 473 16.14 6.63 13.33
N PRO A 474 16.74 6.36 14.51
CA PRO A 474 16.01 6.04 15.75
C PRO A 474 15.10 7.16 16.25
N GLU A 475 15.26 8.38 15.74
CA GLU A 475 14.33 9.48 15.95
C GLU A 475 12.93 9.25 15.33
N ILE A 476 12.81 8.28 14.41
CA ILE A 476 11.54 7.81 13.85
C ILE A 476 11.17 6.47 14.47
N ASP A 477 10.03 6.41 15.16
CA ASP A 477 9.46 5.15 15.61
C ASP A 477 8.89 4.38 14.41
N ILE A 478 9.71 3.53 13.82
CA ILE A 478 9.33 2.67 12.69
C ILE A 478 8.31 1.58 13.07
N TYR A 479 7.96 1.47 14.36
CA TYR A 479 6.96 0.53 14.86
C TYR A 479 5.69 1.21 15.37
N ALA A 480 5.58 2.54 15.27
CA ALA A 480 4.41 3.31 15.69
C ALA A 480 3.10 2.95 14.95
N HIS A 481 3.17 2.10 13.91
CA HIS A 481 2.01 1.63 13.18
C HIS A 481 1.01 0.87 14.07
N LYS A 482 -0.26 1.26 13.96
CA LYS A 482 -1.38 0.50 14.54
C LYS A 482 -2.20 -0.14 13.45
N ILE A 483 -2.25 -1.47 13.46
CA ILE A 483 -3.20 -2.23 12.65
C ILE A 483 -4.62 -1.82 13.07
N GLY A 484 -5.50 -1.55 12.09
CA GLY A 484 -6.90 -1.24 12.34
C GLY A 484 -7.26 0.22 12.70
N GLY A 485 -6.33 1.16 12.64
CA GLY A 485 -6.64 2.58 12.91
C GLY A 485 -7.47 3.20 11.77
N GLY A 486 -8.75 3.52 12.00
CA GLY A 486 -9.57 4.30 11.07
C GLY A 486 -11.08 4.17 11.29
N PRO A 487 -11.92 5.19 10.99
CA PRO A 487 -13.38 5.18 11.26
C PRO A 487 -14.16 4.11 10.48
N TYR A 488 -13.53 3.46 9.49
CA TYR A 488 -14.14 2.43 8.63
C TYR A 488 -13.42 1.08 8.68
N GLY A 489 -12.53 0.85 9.66
CA GLY A 489 -11.80 -0.41 9.75
C GLY A 489 -10.91 -0.71 8.53
N ASN A 490 -10.46 0.35 7.86
CA ASN A 490 -9.86 0.27 6.55
C ASN A 490 -8.36 -0.07 6.56
N GLY A 491 -7.80 -0.49 7.70
CA GLY A 491 -6.37 -0.82 7.85
C GLY A 491 -5.46 0.36 7.49
N MET A 492 -4.80 0.96 8.48
CA MET A 492 -3.77 2.00 8.28
C MET A 492 -4.27 3.42 7.90
N LEU A 493 -5.28 3.99 8.57
CA LEU A 493 -5.59 5.44 8.46
C LEU A 493 -4.90 6.30 9.55
N ASN A 494 -4.38 5.70 10.64
CA ASN A 494 -3.59 6.42 11.65
C ASN A 494 -2.11 6.01 11.56
N CYS A 495 -1.45 6.56 10.55
CA CYS A 495 -0.12 6.21 10.05
C CYS A 495 1.02 6.86 10.84
N GLY A 496 1.24 6.39 12.08
CA GLY A 496 2.20 6.95 13.03
C GLY A 496 3.67 7.04 12.60
N ILE A 497 4.09 6.43 11.47
CA ILE A 497 5.39 6.76 10.86
C ILE A 497 5.29 8.12 10.16
N HIS A 498 5.72 9.17 10.86
CA HIS A 498 5.79 10.54 10.33
C HIS A 498 7.18 10.93 9.81
N GLY A 499 8.07 9.96 9.60
CA GLY A 499 9.44 10.21 9.16
C GLY A 499 9.53 10.97 7.83
N GLN A 500 10.52 11.85 7.72
CA GLN A 500 10.73 12.69 6.53
C GLN A 500 11.81 12.13 5.59
N TYR A 501 12.38 10.95 5.89
CA TYR A 501 13.48 10.40 5.13
C TYR A 501 13.01 9.66 3.87
N GLU A 502 13.67 9.90 2.75
CA GLU A 502 13.46 9.19 1.48
C GLU A 502 14.76 9.11 0.67
N LYS A 503 14.80 8.20 -0.31
CA LYS A 503 15.92 8.03 -1.25
C LYS A 503 17.29 7.84 -0.57
N PRO A 504 17.45 6.86 0.33
CA PRO A 504 18.75 6.54 0.90
C PRO A 504 19.71 5.98 -0.18
N PHE A 505 21.01 6.23 -0.03
CA PHE A 505 22.06 5.67 -0.89
C PHE A 505 23.28 5.27 -0.04
N ALA A 506 23.58 3.97 0.03
CA ALA A 506 24.73 3.47 0.79
C ALA A 506 26.05 3.81 0.07
N ILE A 507 26.99 4.42 0.79
CA ILE A 507 28.32 4.78 0.27
C ILE A 507 29.29 3.60 0.46
N ASP A 508 29.26 3.03 1.65
CA ASP A 508 30.07 1.91 2.13
C ASP A 508 29.29 1.16 3.24
N GLU A 509 29.97 0.34 4.05
CA GLU A 509 29.33 -0.42 5.12
C GLU A 509 28.94 0.40 6.37
N ASN A 510 29.36 1.66 6.45
CA ASN A 510 29.21 2.52 7.63
C ASN A 510 28.50 3.85 7.32
N HIS A 511 28.40 4.28 6.06
CA HIS A 511 27.89 5.60 5.68
C HIS A 511 26.85 5.56 4.56
N PHE A 512 25.92 6.52 4.60
CA PHE A 512 24.93 6.71 3.55
C PHE A 512 24.54 8.18 3.36
N LEU A 513 24.07 8.51 2.15
CA LEU A 513 23.39 9.77 1.85
C LEU A 513 21.87 9.56 1.92
N VAL A 514 21.14 10.60 2.32
CA VAL A 514 19.66 10.55 2.39
C VAL A 514 19.06 11.95 2.24
N SER A 515 17.81 12.03 1.78
CA SER A 515 17.02 13.27 1.87
C SER A 515 16.11 13.24 3.10
N LYS A 516 16.18 14.27 3.95
CA LYS A 516 15.28 14.52 5.09
C LYS A 516 14.38 15.72 4.76
N GLY A 517 13.17 15.46 4.26
CA GLY A 517 12.25 16.54 3.89
C GLY A 517 12.80 17.48 2.81
N GLY A 518 13.71 17.01 1.96
CA GLY A 518 14.42 17.80 0.97
C GLY A 518 15.78 18.35 1.40
N VAL A 519 16.19 18.16 2.66
CA VAL A 519 17.55 18.43 3.13
C VAL A 519 18.44 17.24 2.79
N VAL A 520 19.56 17.45 2.11
CA VAL A 520 20.55 16.39 1.88
C VAL A 520 21.35 16.19 3.16
N GLN A 521 21.41 14.96 3.66
CA GLN A 521 22.25 14.57 4.79
C GLN A 521 23.26 13.49 4.38
N ILE A 522 24.44 13.55 4.98
CA ILE A 522 25.30 12.38 5.18
C ILE A 522 25.08 11.84 6.58
N ARG A 523 25.03 10.51 6.71
CA ARG A 523 24.83 9.82 7.97
C ARG A 523 25.74 8.61 8.08
N ASP A 524 26.02 8.19 9.31
CA ASP A 524 26.58 6.88 9.58
C ASP A 524 25.50 5.90 10.11
N PHE A 525 25.85 4.62 10.17
CA PHE A 525 24.94 3.56 10.62
C PHE A 525 24.71 3.60 12.14
N ASP A 526 25.48 4.40 12.89
CA ASP A 526 25.31 4.67 14.32
C ASP A 526 24.43 5.91 14.58
N ALA A 527 23.71 6.36 13.54
CA ALA A 527 22.72 7.42 13.54
C ALA A 527 23.25 8.86 13.71
N ASN A 528 24.56 9.09 13.58
CA ASN A 528 25.07 10.45 13.47
C ASN A 528 24.69 11.04 12.10
N ALA A 529 24.51 12.36 12.04
CA ALA A 529 24.05 13.05 10.85
C ALA A 529 24.73 14.41 10.66
N ALA A 530 24.96 14.79 9.41
CA ALA A 530 25.35 16.14 9.03
C ALA A 530 24.56 16.61 7.80
N SER A 531 23.82 17.71 7.95
CA SER A 531 23.04 18.36 6.90
C SER A 531 23.94 19.17 5.96
N LEU A 532 23.89 18.86 4.68
CA LEU A 532 24.80 19.38 3.67
C LEU A 532 24.18 20.49 2.83
N LEU A 533 22.90 20.35 2.47
CA LEU A 533 22.20 21.26 1.59
C LEU A 533 20.71 21.32 1.94
N ALA A 534 20.21 22.52 2.23
CA ALA A 534 18.82 22.75 2.64
C ALA A 534 17.91 23.11 1.45
N PRO A 535 16.60 22.83 1.52
CA PRO A 535 15.61 23.30 0.55
C PRO A 535 15.66 24.81 0.30
N LYS A 536 15.33 25.22 -0.93
CA LYS A 536 15.24 26.62 -1.34
C LYS A 536 14.05 26.84 -2.27
N ASP A 537 13.37 27.97 -2.14
CA ASP A 537 12.25 28.39 -3.00
C ASP A 537 11.09 27.36 -3.02
N GLY A 538 10.85 26.68 -1.89
CA GLY A 538 9.82 25.64 -1.77
C GLY A 538 10.15 24.32 -2.47
N MET A 539 11.40 24.13 -2.91
CA MET A 539 11.91 22.88 -3.49
C MET A 539 13.00 22.27 -2.62
N GLY A 540 12.96 20.95 -2.51
CA GLY A 540 13.97 20.14 -1.83
C GLY A 540 14.90 19.43 -2.81
N PHE A 541 15.90 18.76 -2.25
CA PHE A 541 16.88 17.94 -2.96
C PHE A 541 16.74 16.47 -2.58
N TYR A 542 16.76 15.58 -3.58
CA TYR A 542 16.41 14.17 -3.46
C TYR A 542 17.33 13.30 -4.33
N SER A 543 17.28 11.98 -4.14
CA SER A 543 18.10 10.99 -4.85
C SER A 543 19.62 11.26 -4.80
N PRO A 544 20.20 11.61 -3.63
CA PRO A 544 21.61 11.96 -3.53
C PRO A 544 22.53 10.78 -3.87
N GLN A 545 23.43 10.98 -4.82
CA GLN A 545 24.36 9.94 -5.30
C GLN A 545 25.79 10.46 -5.41
N PRO A 546 26.80 9.73 -4.89
CA PRO A 546 28.19 10.11 -5.03
C PRO A 546 28.65 9.98 -6.49
N ILE A 547 29.24 11.03 -7.04
CA ILE A 547 29.80 11.02 -8.39
C ILE A 547 31.23 10.47 -8.32
N ARG A 548 31.34 9.18 -8.64
CA ARG A 548 32.61 8.46 -8.76
C ARG A 548 32.42 7.26 -9.67
N ARG A 549 33.51 6.78 -10.25
CA ARG A 549 33.51 5.47 -10.93
C ARG A 549 33.32 4.37 -9.90
N GLN A 550 32.40 3.46 -10.18
CA GLN A 550 32.13 2.25 -9.43
C GLN A 550 32.35 1.03 -10.34
N ALA A 551 32.78 -0.08 -9.77
CA ALA A 551 32.78 -1.34 -10.50
C ALA A 551 31.32 -1.79 -10.68
N PRO A 552 30.85 -2.10 -11.89
CA PRO A 552 29.53 -2.68 -12.06
C PRO A 552 29.49 -4.03 -11.33
N PRO A 553 28.34 -4.41 -10.73
CA PRO A 553 28.11 -5.77 -10.26
C PRO A 553 28.31 -6.80 -11.39
N PRO A 554 28.42 -8.10 -11.08
CA PRO A 554 28.48 -9.13 -12.12
C PRO A 554 27.25 -9.10 -13.04
N VAL A 555 27.46 -9.24 -14.35
CA VAL A 555 26.38 -9.52 -15.29
C VAL A 555 25.91 -10.95 -15.06
N LEU A 556 24.65 -11.11 -14.65
CA LEU A 556 24.04 -12.43 -14.52
C LEU A 556 23.37 -12.82 -15.83
N CYS A 557 23.77 -13.95 -16.38
CA CYS A 557 22.90 -14.77 -17.22
C CYS A 557 22.16 -15.70 -16.26
N GLY A 558 20.83 -15.64 -16.26
CA GLY A 558 19.99 -16.28 -15.28
C GLY A 558 19.89 -17.80 -15.40
N LEU A 559 18.75 -18.36 -14.98
CA LEU A 559 18.47 -19.79 -15.13
C LEU A 559 18.27 -20.14 -16.61
N PHE A 560 18.31 -21.44 -16.97
CA PHE A 560 17.96 -21.89 -18.31
C PHE A 560 16.63 -21.28 -18.73
N MET A 561 16.62 -20.52 -19.83
CA MET A 561 15.43 -19.93 -20.45
C MET A 561 15.52 -20.05 -21.98
N ASP A 562 14.40 -19.88 -22.66
CA ASP A 562 14.36 -19.81 -24.11
C ASP A 562 14.62 -18.36 -24.57
N HIS A 563 15.82 -18.11 -25.08
CA HIS A 563 16.23 -16.79 -25.55
C HIS A 563 15.70 -16.45 -26.96
N ASP A 564 15.16 -17.43 -27.69
CA ASP A 564 14.63 -17.23 -29.04
C ASP A 564 13.21 -16.64 -28.99
N VAL A 565 12.50 -16.85 -27.86
CA VAL A 565 11.17 -16.26 -27.65
C VAL A 565 11.27 -14.73 -27.59
N GLN A 566 10.61 -14.09 -28.55
CA GLN A 566 10.43 -12.64 -28.55
C GLN A 566 9.29 -12.27 -27.58
N LEU A 567 9.64 -11.51 -26.54
CA LEU A 567 8.66 -10.97 -25.62
C LEU A 567 7.98 -9.74 -26.24
N PRO A 568 6.65 -9.63 -26.18
CA PRO A 568 5.94 -8.46 -26.70
C PRO A 568 6.37 -7.16 -26.01
N GLU A 569 6.71 -6.12 -26.80
CA GLU A 569 7.12 -4.81 -26.27
C GLU A 569 5.95 -4.05 -25.61
N ASP A 570 4.70 -4.40 -25.94
CA ASP A 570 3.49 -3.85 -25.30
C ASP A 570 3.21 -4.43 -23.90
N GLY A 571 4.03 -5.39 -23.46
CA GLY A 571 3.88 -6.05 -22.17
C GLY A 571 2.81 -7.16 -22.14
N SER A 572 2.20 -7.51 -23.28
CA SER A 572 1.36 -8.70 -23.37
C SER A 572 2.17 -9.99 -23.16
N VAL A 573 1.49 -11.12 -22.99
CA VAL A 573 2.14 -12.43 -22.76
C VAL A 573 2.43 -13.12 -24.09
N SER A 574 3.57 -13.79 -24.20
CA SER A 574 3.91 -14.56 -25.41
C SER A 574 3.08 -15.85 -25.59
N GLY A 575 2.45 -16.33 -24.51
CA GLY A 575 1.70 -17.60 -24.49
C GLY A 575 2.58 -18.84 -24.34
N ASN A 576 3.87 -18.66 -24.03
CA ASN A 576 4.80 -19.75 -23.81
C ASN A 576 4.67 -20.39 -22.42
N TRP A 577 5.52 -21.39 -22.19
CA TRP A 577 5.54 -22.20 -20.99
C TRP A 577 6.94 -22.24 -20.38
N ALA A 578 6.97 -22.50 -19.08
CA ALA A 578 8.16 -22.71 -18.28
C ALA A 578 8.04 -24.05 -17.52
N THR A 579 9.07 -24.43 -16.79
CA THR A 579 9.13 -25.66 -15.99
C THR A 579 9.39 -25.36 -14.52
N VAL A 580 8.58 -25.95 -13.65
CA VAL A 580 8.81 -25.97 -12.21
C VAL A 580 9.22 -27.37 -11.79
N PHE A 581 10.24 -27.44 -10.93
CA PHE A 581 10.64 -28.66 -10.23
C PHE A 581 10.54 -28.48 -8.71
N MET A 582 9.93 -29.43 -8.05
CA MET A 582 9.80 -29.52 -6.59
C MET A 582 10.61 -30.74 -6.14
N GLN A 583 11.61 -30.53 -5.28
CA GLN A 583 12.44 -31.62 -4.76
C GLN A 583 11.65 -32.49 -3.78
N ASP A 584 11.07 -31.88 -2.74
CA ASP A 584 10.24 -32.57 -1.75
C ASP A 584 9.17 -31.63 -1.22
N VAL A 585 7.91 -31.85 -1.63
CA VAL A 585 6.78 -31.03 -1.20
C VAL A 585 6.58 -31.02 0.32
N TYR A 586 7.04 -32.03 1.04
CA TYR A 586 6.85 -32.15 2.50
C TYR A 586 7.85 -31.31 3.30
N ASN A 587 8.96 -30.87 2.70
CA ASN A 587 9.92 -30.01 3.37
C ASN A 587 9.33 -28.62 3.62
N GLY A 588 9.11 -28.27 4.89
CA GLY A 588 8.38 -27.07 5.32
C GLY A 588 6.92 -27.32 5.72
N LEU A 589 6.38 -28.53 5.51
CA LEU A 589 5.03 -28.93 5.92
C LEU A 589 5.00 -29.98 7.04
N GLU A 590 6.07 -30.75 7.20
CA GLU A 590 6.23 -31.67 8.33
C GLU A 590 6.34 -30.91 9.66
N PRO A 591 5.80 -31.44 10.77
CA PRO A 591 5.07 -32.72 10.89
C PRO A 591 3.55 -32.60 10.59
N HIS A 592 3.06 -31.41 10.22
CA HIS A 592 1.62 -31.16 10.07
C HIS A 592 0.98 -31.87 8.87
N VAL A 593 1.76 -32.20 7.84
CA VAL A 593 1.33 -33.01 6.69
C VAL A 593 2.23 -34.23 6.61
N LYS A 594 1.63 -35.43 6.65
CA LYS A 594 2.37 -36.70 6.59
C LYS A 594 2.76 -37.01 5.15
N ARG A 595 3.91 -37.64 4.99
CA ARG A 595 4.37 -38.16 3.69
C ARG A 595 3.33 -39.08 3.08
N GLY A 596 3.13 -38.92 1.78
CA GLY A 596 2.13 -39.64 0.99
C GLY A 596 0.74 -39.01 1.00
N GLU A 597 0.43 -38.03 1.85
CA GLU A 597 -0.88 -37.36 1.85
C GLU A 597 -1.10 -36.49 0.61
N ILE A 598 -0.07 -35.77 0.16
CA ILE A 598 -0.15 -34.90 -1.02
C ILE A 598 -0.03 -35.76 -2.26
N LYS A 599 -1.04 -35.67 -3.14
CA LYS A 599 -1.14 -36.41 -4.39
C LYS A 599 -0.98 -35.53 -5.62
N GLN A 600 -1.41 -34.28 -5.54
CA GLN A 600 -1.40 -33.38 -6.70
C GLN A 600 -1.01 -31.96 -6.31
N ILE A 601 -0.42 -31.24 -7.26
CA ILE A 601 -0.27 -29.79 -7.22
C ILE A 601 -1.26 -29.16 -8.20
N ALA A 602 -2.06 -28.20 -7.74
CA ALA A 602 -2.87 -27.35 -8.60
C ALA A 602 -2.10 -26.08 -8.96
N VAL A 603 -2.09 -25.69 -10.24
CA VAL A 603 -1.47 -24.45 -10.72
C VAL A 603 -2.54 -23.39 -10.94
N VAL A 604 -2.52 -22.35 -10.11
CA VAL A 604 -3.53 -21.28 -10.10
C VAL A 604 -2.89 -19.97 -10.50
N GLN A 605 -3.60 -19.15 -11.30
CA GLN A 605 -3.21 -17.80 -11.65
C GLN A 605 -4.12 -16.78 -10.95
N GLU A 606 -3.55 -15.69 -10.43
CA GLU A 606 -4.29 -14.47 -10.13
C GLU A 606 -4.50 -13.66 -11.41
N ILE A 607 -5.73 -13.25 -11.68
CA ILE A 607 -6.07 -12.47 -12.87
C ILE A 607 -5.92 -10.98 -12.53
N GLU A 608 -5.31 -10.18 -13.40
CA GLU A 608 -5.25 -8.73 -13.24
C GLU A 608 -6.59 -8.02 -13.47
N LYS A 609 -6.77 -6.85 -12.84
CA LYS A 609 -7.85 -5.92 -13.16
C LYS A 609 -7.48 -5.18 -14.44
N SER A 610 -8.04 -5.60 -15.56
CA SER A 610 -7.67 -5.09 -16.89
C SER A 610 -8.28 -3.76 -17.29
N THR A 611 -9.29 -3.26 -16.56
CA THR A 611 -10.01 -2.04 -16.94
C THR A 611 -10.18 -1.07 -15.78
N HIS A 612 -10.10 0.23 -16.08
CA HIS A 612 -10.46 1.29 -15.14
C HIS A 612 -11.86 1.08 -14.56
N THR A 613 -12.00 1.37 -13.27
CA THR A 613 -13.27 1.37 -12.55
C THR A 613 -13.27 2.59 -11.64
N PRO A 614 -14.07 3.63 -11.94
CA PRO A 614 -14.03 4.88 -11.20
C PRO A 614 -14.60 4.73 -9.80
N GLN A 615 -14.04 5.46 -8.84
CA GLN A 615 -14.69 5.66 -7.55
C GLN A 615 -15.71 6.80 -7.72
N ASN A 616 -16.96 6.43 -8.04
CA ASN A 616 -18.00 7.42 -8.36
C ASN A 616 -18.47 8.17 -7.10
N ASN A 617 -18.06 9.43 -6.95
CA ASN A 617 -18.44 10.28 -5.82
C ASN A 617 -19.81 10.96 -5.97
N LEU A 618 -20.57 10.71 -7.03
CA LEU A 618 -21.93 11.22 -7.17
C LEU A 618 -22.89 10.36 -6.35
N CYS A 619 -23.63 10.99 -5.44
CA CYS A 619 -24.76 10.40 -4.73
C CYS A 619 -26.04 11.03 -5.31
N PRO A 620 -26.68 10.44 -6.34
CA PRO A 620 -27.82 11.06 -7.02
C PRO A 620 -29.04 11.26 -6.11
N ASP A 621 -29.09 10.53 -5.00
CA ASP A 621 -30.19 10.44 -4.05
C ASP A 621 -29.99 11.29 -2.78
N LYS A 622 -28.76 11.74 -2.47
CA LYS A 622 -28.45 12.53 -1.24
C LYS A 622 -27.21 13.41 -1.42
N PRO A 623 -27.04 14.48 -0.62
CA PRO A 623 -25.76 15.19 -0.55
C PRO A 623 -24.64 14.30 0.01
N GLY A 624 -23.47 14.25 -0.64
CA GLY A 624 -22.27 13.56 -0.15
C GLY A 624 -21.56 12.70 -1.20
N MET A 625 -20.38 12.17 -0.85
CA MET A 625 -19.62 11.24 -1.70
C MET A 625 -20.07 9.79 -1.47
N ARG A 626 -20.38 9.06 -2.55
CA ARG A 626 -20.68 7.62 -2.50
C ARG A 626 -19.39 6.81 -2.64
N ASN A 627 -18.93 6.16 -1.59
CA ASN A 627 -17.95 5.08 -1.78
C ASN A 627 -18.67 3.90 -2.46
N ILE A 628 -18.25 3.54 -3.68
CA ILE A 628 -18.83 2.39 -4.38
C ILE A 628 -18.29 1.04 -3.89
N ALA A 629 -17.23 1.03 -3.08
CA ALA A 629 -16.65 -0.19 -2.56
C ALA A 629 -17.64 -0.96 -1.67
N VAL A 630 -17.56 -2.28 -1.73
CA VAL A 630 -18.41 -3.20 -0.97
C VAL A 630 -17.60 -4.38 -0.45
N PHE A 631 -18.08 -5.02 0.61
CA PHE A 631 -17.44 -6.18 1.24
C PHE A 631 -15.93 -5.92 1.51
N GLY A 632 -15.64 -4.79 2.15
CA GLY A 632 -14.32 -4.19 2.23
C GLY A 632 -14.10 -3.18 1.10
N PHE A 633 -12.96 -3.27 0.41
CA PHE A 633 -12.57 -2.34 -0.66
C PHE A 633 -12.73 -2.92 -2.09
N GLN A 634 -13.77 -3.71 -2.36
CA GLN A 634 -13.90 -4.36 -3.68
C GLN A 634 -14.73 -3.53 -4.67
N PHE A 635 -14.11 -3.14 -5.78
CA PHE A 635 -14.74 -2.54 -6.96
C PHE A 635 -13.78 -2.69 -8.17
N PRO A 636 -13.94 -3.72 -9.00
CA PRO A 636 -15.08 -4.64 -9.10
C PRO A 636 -15.14 -5.67 -7.96
N LEU A 637 -16.36 -6.04 -7.56
CA LEU A 637 -16.64 -7.04 -6.53
C LEU A 637 -16.37 -8.46 -7.02
N VAL A 638 -15.37 -9.19 -6.50
CA VAL A 638 -15.06 -10.57 -6.92
C VAL A 638 -15.66 -11.63 -5.98
N SER A 639 -15.73 -11.32 -4.69
CA SER A 639 -16.19 -12.21 -3.62
C SER A 639 -16.79 -11.42 -2.46
N CYS A 640 -17.43 -12.07 -1.49
CA CYS A 640 -17.98 -11.40 -0.31
C CYS A 640 -16.94 -11.09 0.79
N GLY A 641 -15.75 -10.59 0.42
CA GLY A 641 -14.67 -10.24 1.37
C GLY A 641 -13.55 -11.29 1.50
N ALA A 642 -13.51 -12.28 0.61
CA ALA A 642 -12.57 -13.38 0.66
C ALA A 642 -11.35 -13.19 -0.24
N THR A 643 -11.52 -12.77 -1.49
CA THR A 643 -10.43 -12.44 -2.41
C THR A 643 -10.78 -11.25 -3.28
N TYR A 644 -9.78 -10.41 -3.56
CA TYR A 644 -9.92 -9.24 -4.44
C TYR A 644 -9.78 -9.61 -5.92
N ALA A 645 -9.03 -10.66 -6.24
CA ALA A 645 -8.66 -11.01 -7.60
C ALA A 645 -9.41 -12.28 -8.06
N PRO A 646 -9.95 -12.31 -9.29
CA PRO A 646 -10.46 -13.53 -9.88
C PRO A 646 -9.31 -14.51 -10.11
N LYS A 647 -9.63 -15.80 -10.04
CA LYS A 647 -8.63 -16.88 -10.14
C LYS A 647 -8.84 -17.71 -11.40
N LYS A 648 -7.77 -18.19 -12.01
CA LYS A 648 -7.79 -19.15 -13.12
C LYS A 648 -7.04 -20.41 -12.72
N LEU A 649 -7.65 -21.57 -12.95
CA LEU A 649 -6.98 -22.85 -12.73
C LEU A 649 -6.45 -23.40 -14.06
N TRP A 650 -5.13 -23.57 -14.15
CA TRP A 650 -4.48 -24.11 -15.34
C TRP A 650 -4.55 -25.64 -15.41
N GLY A 651 -4.43 -26.30 -14.26
CA GLY A 651 -4.59 -27.75 -14.17
C GLY A 651 -3.85 -28.33 -12.99
N PHE A 652 -3.61 -29.64 -13.07
CA PHE A 652 -3.04 -30.45 -12.00
C PHE A 652 -1.81 -31.23 -12.49
N ALA A 653 -0.80 -31.32 -11.64
CA ALA A 653 0.35 -32.20 -11.79
C ALA A 653 0.37 -33.22 -10.65
N ASP A 654 0.79 -34.45 -10.93
CA ASP A 654 0.88 -35.49 -9.91
C ASP A 654 2.20 -35.38 -9.13
N VAL A 655 2.14 -35.73 -7.83
CA VAL A 655 3.30 -35.77 -6.93
C VAL A 655 3.74 -37.22 -6.76
N ALA A 656 5.04 -37.46 -6.94
CA ALA A 656 5.63 -38.79 -6.80
C ALA A 656 5.60 -39.26 -5.33
N PRO A 657 5.71 -40.59 -5.06
CA PRO A 657 5.69 -41.12 -3.69
C PRO A 657 6.77 -40.54 -2.76
N ASP A 658 7.90 -40.10 -3.31
CA ASP A 658 9.00 -39.47 -2.56
C ASP A 658 8.76 -37.98 -2.24
N GLY A 659 7.68 -37.39 -2.75
CA GLY A 659 7.33 -35.98 -2.58
C GLY A 659 7.81 -35.07 -3.70
N SER A 660 8.52 -35.59 -4.70
CA SER A 660 9.02 -34.81 -5.84
C SER A 660 7.96 -34.59 -6.93
N ALA A 661 8.10 -33.52 -7.71
CA ALA A 661 7.28 -33.26 -8.89
C ALA A 661 8.01 -32.38 -9.91
N ALA A 662 7.79 -32.62 -11.21
CA ALA A 662 8.19 -31.69 -12.28
C ALA A 662 7.01 -31.50 -13.24
N PHE A 663 6.69 -30.26 -13.58
CA PHE A 663 5.56 -29.95 -14.45
C PHE A 663 5.71 -28.61 -15.16
N ARG A 664 5.03 -28.50 -16.31
CA ARG A 664 4.98 -27.25 -17.08
C ARG A 664 3.99 -26.27 -16.45
N VAL A 665 4.34 -25.00 -16.53
CA VAL A 665 3.50 -23.88 -16.06
C VAL A 665 3.47 -22.77 -17.11
N PRO A 666 2.40 -21.97 -17.19
CA PRO A 666 2.38 -20.83 -18.11
C PRO A 666 3.46 -19.81 -17.72
N SER A 667 4.17 -19.25 -18.72
CA SER A 667 5.12 -18.16 -18.50
C SER A 667 4.42 -16.79 -18.43
N GLU A 668 5.10 -15.80 -17.87
CA GLU A 668 4.71 -14.37 -17.90
C GLU A 668 3.36 -14.04 -17.24
N VAL A 669 2.85 -14.94 -16.41
CA VAL A 669 1.62 -14.77 -15.61
C VAL A 669 1.88 -15.09 -14.12
N PRO A 670 1.19 -14.42 -13.19
CA PRO A 670 1.38 -14.63 -11.76
C PRO A 670 0.66 -15.91 -11.31
N ILE A 671 1.44 -16.95 -10.98
CA ILE A 671 0.95 -18.25 -10.56
C ILE A 671 1.31 -18.60 -9.12
N TYR A 672 0.46 -19.40 -8.49
CA TYR A 672 0.69 -19.99 -7.17
C TYR A 672 0.17 -21.43 -7.14
N PHE A 673 0.51 -22.15 -6.07
CA PHE A 673 0.30 -23.59 -5.98
C PHE A 673 -0.60 -23.98 -4.80
N LEU A 674 -1.44 -25.00 -5.02
CA LEU A 674 -2.18 -25.70 -3.98
C LEU A 674 -1.65 -27.14 -3.87
N ALA A 675 -1.28 -27.58 -2.68
CA ALA A 675 -0.91 -28.97 -2.41
C ALA A 675 -2.17 -29.76 -2.00
N LEU A 676 -2.60 -30.70 -2.85
CA LEU A 676 -3.88 -31.38 -2.73
C LEU A 676 -3.73 -32.83 -2.24
N ASP A 677 -4.66 -33.26 -1.38
CA ASP A 677 -4.77 -34.65 -0.95
C ASP A 677 -5.42 -35.57 -2.01
N ALA A 678 -5.60 -36.85 -1.68
CA ALA A 678 -6.23 -37.85 -2.56
C ALA A 678 -7.70 -37.54 -2.88
N GLU A 679 -8.39 -36.76 -2.04
CA GLU A 679 -9.77 -36.33 -2.23
C GLU A 679 -9.84 -34.99 -3.00
N GLY A 680 -8.69 -34.37 -3.27
CA GLY A 680 -8.58 -33.09 -3.97
C GLY A 680 -8.74 -31.85 -3.11
N ARG A 681 -8.60 -31.97 -1.79
CA ARG A 681 -8.64 -30.86 -0.84
C ARG A 681 -7.26 -30.26 -0.63
N ALA A 682 -7.15 -28.94 -0.57
CA ALA A 682 -5.88 -28.26 -0.37
C ALA A 682 -5.40 -28.34 1.09
N LEU A 683 -4.34 -29.12 1.31
CA LEU A 683 -3.67 -29.21 2.61
C LEU A 683 -2.85 -27.98 2.92
N GLN A 684 -2.23 -27.38 1.89
CA GLN A 684 -1.51 -26.12 1.98
C GLN A 684 -1.66 -25.31 0.70
N ARG A 685 -1.58 -23.99 0.83
CA ARG A 685 -1.56 -23.04 -0.29
C ARG A 685 -0.38 -22.09 -0.21
N MET A 686 0.18 -21.76 -1.36
CA MET A 686 1.14 -20.67 -1.47
C MET A 686 0.40 -19.33 -1.37
N ARG A 687 0.61 -18.60 -0.25
CA ARG A 687 0.03 -17.25 -0.03
C ARG A 687 0.97 -16.16 -0.56
N SER A 688 1.29 -16.28 -1.83
CA SER A 688 2.07 -15.37 -2.66
C SER A 688 2.00 -15.89 -4.09
N PHE A 689 2.56 -15.19 -5.07
CA PHE A 689 2.71 -15.73 -6.42
C PHE A 689 4.17 -15.70 -6.89
N THR A 690 4.48 -16.58 -7.81
CA THR A 690 5.68 -16.53 -8.65
C THR A 690 5.30 -16.30 -10.10
N HIS A 691 6.27 -16.01 -10.95
CA HIS A 691 6.13 -16.11 -12.40
C HIS A 691 7.47 -16.54 -12.96
N LEU A 692 7.44 -17.05 -14.18
CA LEU A 692 8.62 -17.55 -14.88
C LEU A 692 8.67 -16.96 -16.29
N MET A 693 9.88 -16.82 -16.83
CA MET A 693 10.11 -16.43 -18.22
C MET A 693 9.92 -17.64 -19.15
N PRO A 694 9.70 -17.42 -20.46
CA PRO A 694 9.60 -18.52 -21.43
C PRO A 694 10.79 -19.47 -21.36
N GLY A 695 10.52 -20.77 -21.31
CA GLY A 695 11.54 -21.81 -21.19
C GLY A 695 12.28 -21.85 -19.85
N GLU A 696 11.93 -20.98 -18.89
CA GLU A 696 12.62 -20.94 -17.60
C GLU A 696 12.47 -22.28 -16.85
N VAL A 697 13.57 -22.78 -16.28
CA VAL A 697 13.55 -23.94 -15.37
C VAL A 697 13.88 -23.49 -13.96
N GLN A 698 12.89 -23.47 -13.07
CA GLN A 698 13.07 -23.08 -11.67
C GLN A 698 12.72 -24.21 -10.70
N GLY A 699 13.62 -24.45 -9.75
CA GLY A 699 13.48 -25.45 -8.69
C GLY A 699 13.10 -24.84 -7.34
N CYS A 700 12.33 -25.58 -6.54
CA CYS A 700 12.13 -25.31 -5.11
C CYS A 700 12.44 -26.56 -4.29
N VAL A 701 12.99 -26.33 -3.10
CA VAL A 701 13.38 -27.42 -2.19
C VAL A 701 12.14 -28.06 -1.56
N GLY A 702 11.16 -27.25 -1.18
CA GLY A 702 9.89 -27.69 -0.65
C GLY A 702 8.89 -26.55 -0.51
N CYS A 703 7.73 -26.84 0.05
CA CYS A 703 6.64 -25.87 0.18
C CYS A 703 6.88 -24.95 1.40
N HIS A 704 7.43 -23.76 1.14
CA HIS A 704 7.74 -22.74 2.17
C HIS A 704 8.89 -23.07 3.14
N SER A 705 9.86 -23.90 2.74
CA SER A 705 11.07 -24.16 3.53
C SER A 705 11.89 -22.87 3.79
N ASP A 706 12.60 -22.80 4.92
CA ASP A 706 13.48 -21.66 5.22
C ASP A 706 14.58 -21.57 4.17
N ARG A 707 14.77 -20.37 3.61
CA ARG A 707 15.78 -20.10 2.57
C ARG A 707 17.20 -20.09 3.10
N ASN A 708 17.37 -19.99 4.43
CA ASN A 708 18.65 -20.14 5.09
C ASN A 708 18.93 -21.59 5.50
N SER A 709 17.99 -22.52 5.27
CA SER A 709 18.21 -23.93 5.54
C SER A 709 19.15 -24.56 4.50
N LEU A 710 20.22 -25.19 4.98
CA LEU A 710 21.07 -26.04 4.16
C LEU A 710 20.32 -27.34 3.90
N THR A 711 20.00 -27.63 2.64
CA THR A 711 19.56 -28.97 2.26
C THR A 711 20.76 -29.85 1.96
N PRO A 712 20.74 -31.15 2.33
CA PRO A 712 21.69 -32.11 1.78
C PRO A 712 21.61 -32.03 0.26
N ARG A 713 22.76 -31.98 -0.42
CA ARG A 713 22.84 -32.04 -1.89
C ARG A 713 22.04 -33.24 -2.39
N ALA A 714 20.84 -33.02 -2.91
CA ALA A 714 20.19 -34.00 -3.76
C ALA A 714 21.08 -34.12 -5.01
N ASP A 715 21.44 -35.35 -5.38
CA ASP A 715 22.25 -35.63 -6.56
C ASP A 715 21.65 -34.92 -7.78
N ASN A 716 22.46 -34.12 -8.49
CA ASN A 716 22.11 -33.48 -9.77
C ASN A 716 21.65 -34.49 -10.85
N ALA A 717 21.70 -35.80 -10.57
CA ALA A 717 21.11 -36.87 -11.36
C ALA A 717 19.57 -36.79 -11.46
N MET A 718 18.86 -36.19 -10.50
CA MET A 718 17.39 -36.01 -10.55
C MET A 718 16.96 -35.05 -11.68
N LEU A 719 17.66 -33.92 -11.85
CA LEU A 719 17.39 -32.93 -12.91
C LEU A 719 17.52 -33.50 -14.32
N ARG A 720 18.27 -34.59 -14.50
CA ARG A 720 18.45 -35.28 -15.79
C ARG A 720 17.42 -36.41 -16.03
N ARG A 721 16.62 -36.77 -15.02
CA ARG A 721 15.74 -37.96 -15.06
C ARG A 721 14.25 -37.64 -15.06
N VAL A 722 13.83 -36.46 -14.62
CA VAL A 722 12.40 -36.14 -14.50
C VAL A 722 11.93 -35.34 -15.71
N HIS A 723 11.09 -35.95 -16.54
CA HIS A 723 10.38 -35.27 -17.62
C HIS A 723 9.23 -34.43 -17.05
N PRO A 724 9.14 -33.12 -17.35
CA PRO A 724 8.05 -32.28 -16.88
C PRO A 724 6.70 -32.78 -17.38
N GLN A 725 5.75 -32.96 -16.46
CA GLN A 725 4.38 -33.33 -16.79
C GLN A 725 3.64 -32.18 -17.47
N GLU A 726 2.78 -32.50 -18.43
CA GLU A 726 1.72 -31.60 -18.89
C GLU A 726 0.61 -31.52 -17.83
N LEU A 727 0.02 -30.34 -17.67
CA LEU A 727 -1.05 -30.16 -16.69
C LEU A 727 -2.35 -30.83 -17.15
N ARG A 728 -2.91 -31.68 -16.29
CA ARG A 728 -4.26 -32.21 -16.50
C ARG A 728 -5.27 -31.07 -16.32
N LYS A 729 -5.96 -30.71 -17.41
CA LYS A 729 -6.94 -29.63 -17.42
C LYS A 729 -8.12 -29.93 -16.48
N PRO A 730 -8.71 -28.91 -15.83
CA PRO A 730 -9.92 -29.11 -15.04
C PRO A 730 -11.13 -29.44 -15.93
N ALA A 731 -12.12 -30.13 -15.37
CA ALA A 731 -13.29 -30.59 -16.11
C ALA A 731 -14.18 -29.46 -16.67
N TRP A 732 -14.03 -28.23 -16.18
CA TRP A 732 -14.69 -27.03 -16.70
C TRP A 732 -13.83 -26.21 -17.68
N GLY A 733 -12.64 -26.70 -18.04
CA GLY A 733 -11.71 -26.01 -18.93
C GLY A 733 -10.88 -24.91 -18.27
N VAL A 734 -9.87 -24.42 -18.98
CA VAL A 734 -8.91 -23.43 -18.48
C VAL A 734 -9.44 -22.01 -18.74
N LYS A 735 -10.06 -21.43 -17.72
CA LYS A 735 -10.64 -20.08 -17.75
C LYS A 735 -10.76 -19.51 -16.34
N GLY A 736 -11.22 -18.26 -16.23
CA GLY A 736 -11.56 -17.66 -14.95
C GLY A 736 -12.61 -18.47 -14.19
N PHE A 737 -12.40 -18.69 -12.90
CA PHE A 737 -13.24 -19.51 -12.04
C PHE A 737 -14.54 -18.77 -11.71
N SER A 738 -15.66 -19.25 -12.27
CA SER A 738 -17.00 -18.68 -12.07
C SER A 738 -17.83 -19.62 -11.21
N TYR A 739 -18.28 -19.17 -10.03
CA TYR A 739 -19.08 -19.99 -9.12
C TYR A 739 -20.40 -20.47 -9.75
N PRO A 740 -21.21 -19.62 -10.41
CA PRO A 740 -22.44 -20.07 -11.07
C PRO A 740 -22.21 -21.14 -12.13
N GLU A 741 -21.07 -21.09 -12.82
CA GLU A 741 -20.77 -22.07 -13.86
C GLU A 741 -20.16 -23.36 -13.29
N VAL A 742 -19.23 -23.25 -12.35
CA VAL A 742 -18.43 -24.38 -11.89
C VAL A 742 -19.08 -25.12 -10.73
N VAL A 743 -19.76 -24.40 -9.83
CA VAL A 743 -20.21 -24.91 -8.52
C VAL A 743 -21.72 -25.05 -8.45
N GLN A 744 -22.50 -24.04 -8.88
CA GLN A 744 -23.96 -24.05 -8.71
C GLN A 744 -24.62 -25.31 -9.27
N GLY A 745 -24.19 -25.78 -10.45
CA GLY A 745 -24.73 -26.99 -11.05
C GLY A 745 -24.57 -28.25 -10.18
N VAL A 746 -23.58 -28.30 -9.29
CA VAL A 746 -23.44 -29.38 -8.30
C VAL A 746 -24.58 -29.33 -7.29
N PHE A 747 -24.90 -28.16 -6.76
CA PHE A 747 -26.01 -27.99 -5.81
C PHE A 747 -27.37 -28.21 -6.48
N ASP A 748 -27.52 -27.81 -7.74
CA ASP A 748 -28.76 -28.06 -8.50
C ASP A 748 -29.04 -29.57 -8.62
N ARG A 749 -28.00 -30.38 -8.85
CA ARG A 749 -28.13 -31.85 -8.95
C ARG A 749 -28.41 -32.53 -7.61
N HIS A 750 -27.70 -32.12 -6.56
CA HIS A 750 -27.64 -32.91 -5.33
C HIS A 750 -28.38 -32.30 -4.13
N CYS A 751 -28.68 -31.01 -4.14
CA CYS A 751 -29.11 -30.31 -2.93
C CYS A 751 -30.42 -29.52 -3.09
N VAL A 752 -30.65 -28.88 -4.24
CA VAL A 752 -31.77 -27.94 -4.44
C VAL A 752 -33.14 -28.61 -4.30
N ALA A 753 -33.26 -29.90 -4.64
CA ALA A 753 -34.51 -30.63 -4.46
C ALA A 753 -35.08 -30.52 -3.03
N CYS A 754 -34.21 -30.51 -2.01
CA CYS A 754 -34.59 -30.30 -0.61
C CYS A 754 -34.32 -28.85 -0.12
N HIS A 755 -33.30 -28.19 -0.67
CA HIS A 755 -32.86 -26.85 -0.27
C HIS A 755 -33.25 -25.79 -1.31
N ASN A 756 -34.56 -25.51 -1.42
CA ASN A 756 -35.13 -24.54 -2.37
C ASN A 756 -35.83 -23.37 -1.69
N GLU A 757 -36.37 -22.44 -2.48
CA GLU A 757 -37.01 -21.20 -2.03
C GLU A 757 -38.23 -21.40 -1.12
N ARG A 758 -38.88 -22.57 -1.18
CA ARG A 758 -40.08 -22.89 -0.38
C ARG A 758 -39.73 -23.62 0.91
N GLU A 759 -38.98 -24.72 0.79
CA GLU A 759 -38.71 -25.66 1.89
C GLU A 759 -37.70 -25.11 2.91
N GLN A 760 -36.56 -24.60 2.41
CA GLN A 760 -35.46 -24.03 3.21
C GLN A 760 -35.18 -24.74 4.55
N PRO A 761 -34.97 -26.08 4.60
CA PRO A 761 -34.71 -26.77 5.86
C PRO A 761 -33.46 -26.20 6.53
N GLY A 762 -33.55 -25.92 7.83
CA GLY A 762 -32.49 -25.23 8.58
C GLY A 762 -32.23 -23.79 8.09
N ASN A 763 -33.19 -23.16 7.41
CA ASN A 763 -33.06 -21.87 6.73
C ASN A 763 -32.03 -21.85 5.58
N VAL A 764 -31.71 -23.02 5.00
CA VAL A 764 -30.73 -23.15 3.92
C VAL A 764 -31.42 -23.28 2.57
N ASP A 765 -31.13 -22.33 1.69
CA ASP A 765 -31.61 -22.23 0.32
C ASP A 765 -30.40 -22.25 -0.62
N LEU A 766 -30.32 -23.25 -1.50
CA LEU A 766 -29.16 -23.45 -2.37
C LEU A 766 -29.49 -23.23 -3.85
N THR A 767 -30.61 -22.55 -4.13
CA THR A 767 -31.00 -22.21 -5.49
C THR A 767 -29.99 -21.27 -6.15
N GLY A 768 -29.83 -21.42 -7.46
CA GLY A 768 -28.96 -20.58 -8.28
C GLY A 768 -29.57 -19.25 -8.71
N ASP A 769 -30.71 -18.83 -8.15
CA ASP A 769 -31.35 -17.58 -8.56
C ASP A 769 -30.45 -16.39 -8.22
N MET A 770 -30.32 -15.50 -9.20
CA MET A 770 -29.49 -14.31 -9.10
C MET A 770 -30.01 -13.34 -8.05
N THR A 771 -29.12 -12.82 -7.21
CA THR A 771 -29.40 -11.80 -6.19
C THR A 771 -28.82 -10.44 -6.56
N ASP A 772 -28.94 -9.44 -5.67
CA ASP A 772 -28.45 -8.09 -5.94
C ASP A 772 -26.94 -8.05 -6.18
N PHE A 773 -26.14 -8.91 -5.54
CA PHE A 773 -24.69 -9.03 -5.79
C PHE A 773 -24.24 -10.36 -6.37
N PHE A 774 -24.91 -11.48 -6.08
CA PHE A 774 -24.41 -12.83 -6.35
C PHE A 774 -25.57 -13.71 -6.85
N ASN A 775 -25.66 -14.94 -6.32
CA ASN A 775 -26.83 -15.81 -6.35
C ASN A 775 -27.14 -16.31 -4.93
N VAL A 776 -28.32 -16.93 -4.76
CA VAL A 776 -28.83 -17.29 -3.43
C VAL A 776 -27.94 -18.27 -2.69
N SER A 777 -27.48 -19.34 -3.36
CA SER A 777 -26.64 -20.34 -2.70
C SER A 777 -25.32 -19.75 -2.18
N TYR A 778 -24.67 -18.85 -2.95
CA TYR A 778 -23.45 -18.18 -2.51
C TYR A 778 -23.72 -17.23 -1.35
N ASP A 779 -24.81 -16.45 -1.40
CA ASP A 779 -25.23 -15.58 -0.30
C ASP A 779 -25.43 -16.38 1.00
N ILE A 780 -26.14 -17.50 0.94
CA ILE A 780 -26.39 -18.38 2.10
C ILE A 780 -25.10 -19.05 2.60
N LEU A 781 -24.27 -19.56 1.69
CA LEU A 781 -23.06 -20.28 2.07
C LEU A 781 -21.96 -19.35 2.58
N CYS A 782 -21.88 -18.11 2.11
CA CYS A 782 -20.72 -17.24 2.36
C CYS A 782 -21.02 -15.96 3.14
N ARG A 783 -22.26 -15.44 3.17
CA ARG A 783 -22.58 -14.23 3.94
C ARG A 783 -23.29 -14.52 5.25
N THR A 784 -24.08 -15.58 5.34
CA THR A 784 -24.75 -15.95 6.61
C THR A 784 -23.73 -16.09 7.74
N GLY A 785 -24.02 -15.52 8.91
CA GLY A 785 -23.12 -15.51 10.08
C GLY A 785 -22.01 -14.46 10.03
N THR A 786 -21.83 -13.78 8.89
CA THR A 786 -20.81 -12.73 8.71
C THR A 786 -21.38 -11.33 8.87
N GLN A 787 -20.49 -10.35 9.00
CA GLN A 787 -20.85 -8.95 8.93
C GLN A 787 -21.37 -8.57 7.54
N GLY A 788 -20.97 -9.27 6.46
CA GLY A 788 -21.53 -9.10 5.12
C GLY A 788 -23.03 -9.43 4.99
N GLU A 789 -23.60 -10.24 5.89
CA GLU A 789 -25.06 -10.44 6.00
C GLU A 789 -25.74 -9.21 6.61
N LYS A 790 -25.17 -8.66 7.68
CA LYS A 790 -25.77 -7.58 8.47
C LYS A 790 -25.57 -6.21 7.83
N ASN A 791 -24.35 -5.96 7.35
CA ASN A 791 -23.90 -4.68 6.79
C ASN A 791 -22.65 -4.87 5.92
N TRP A 792 -22.86 -5.14 4.63
CA TRP A 792 -21.78 -5.31 3.65
C TRP A 792 -20.96 -4.03 3.39
N ILE A 793 -21.46 -2.83 3.74
CA ILE A 793 -20.70 -1.57 3.63
C ILE A 793 -19.59 -1.53 4.68
N LYS A 794 -19.87 -2.00 5.89
CA LYS A 794 -18.93 -1.98 7.02
C LYS A 794 -18.12 -3.27 7.15
N HIS A 795 -18.14 -4.14 6.15
CA HIS A 795 -17.49 -5.45 6.22
C HIS A 795 -15.97 -5.31 6.40
N GLY A 796 -15.46 -5.64 7.59
CA GLY A 796 -14.05 -5.45 8.00
C GLY A 796 -13.84 -4.44 9.13
N SER A 797 -14.92 -3.79 9.62
CA SER A 797 -14.87 -2.78 10.67
C SER A 797 -15.75 -3.15 11.87
N PRO A 798 -15.27 -3.05 13.12
CA PRO A 798 -13.91 -2.66 13.53
C PRO A 798 -12.83 -3.70 13.15
N SER A 799 -11.58 -3.27 13.21
CA SER A 799 -10.41 -3.99 12.71
C SER A 799 -9.50 -4.46 13.82
N GLY A 800 -8.85 -5.60 13.65
CA GLY A 800 -8.03 -6.24 14.68
C GLY A 800 -8.61 -7.61 15.06
N ALA A 801 -7.75 -8.47 15.61
CA ALA A 801 -8.14 -9.84 15.97
C ALA A 801 -9.19 -9.88 17.09
N GLU A 802 -9.19 -8.88 17.98
CA GLU A 802 -10.17 -8.74 19.05
C GLU A 802 -11.62 -8.59 18.53
N TYR A 803 -11.77 -8.15 17.27
CA TYR A 803 -13.07 -7.90 16.62
C TYR A 803 -13.52 -9.04 15.69
N ASP A 804 -12.80 -10.16 15.64
CA ASP A 804 -13.17 -11.33 14.84
C ASP A 804 -14.59 -11.83 15.14
N LYS A 805 -15.01 -11.76 16.40
CA LYS A 805 -16.38 -12.12 16.82
C LYS A 805 -17.45 -11.20 16.23
N GLU A 806 -17.13 -9.92 16.05
CA GLU A 806 -18.04 -8.94 15.45
C GLU A 806 -18.16 -9.15 13.94
N ARG A 807 -17.04 -9.49 13.28
CA ARG A 807 -17.00 -9.87 11.87
C ARG A 807 -17.76 -11.15 11.60
N GLY A 808 -17.67 -12.13 12.49
CA GLY A 808 -18.32 -13.43 12.32
C GLY A 808 -17.74 -14.25 11.16
N MET A 809 -18.21 -15.48 11.03
CA MET A 809 -17.78 -16.41 9.98
C MET A 809 -19.00 -17.22 9.51
N SER A 810 -18.96 -17.69 8.27
CA SER A 810 -20.00 -18.62 7.81
C SER A 810 -20.00 -19.90 8.64
N PRO A 811 -21.18 -20.46 8.98
CA PRO A 811 -21.27 -21.77 9.59
C PRO A 811 -20.99 -22.92 8.60
N TYR A 812 -20.81 -22.62 7.30
CA TYR A 812 -20.69 -23.63 6.24
C TYR A 812 -19.29 -23.70 5.63
N VAL A 813 -18.67 -22.55 5.37
CA VAL A 813 -17.38 -22.47 4.67
C VAL A 813 -16.39 -21.63 5.47
N GLU A 814 -15.14 -22.07 5.49
CA GLU A 814 -14.03 -21.42 6.22
C GLU A 814 -13.00 -20.93 5.20
N TRP A 815 -12.77 -19.60 5.13
CA TRP A 815 -11.86 -18.98 4.18
C TRP A 815 -10.99 -17.91 4.84
N ILE A 816 -10.00 -17.45 4.10
CA ILE A 816 -9.10 -16.38 4.54
C ILE A 816 -9.74 -15.04 4.21
N TRP A 817 -10.01 -14.24 5.23
CA TRP A 817 -10.44 -12.86 5.03
C TRP A 817 -9.35 -12.03 4.33
N THR A 818 -9.68 -11.36 3.23
CA THR A 818 -8.75 -10.39 2.60
C THR A 818 -9.15 -8.96 2.85
N ILE A 819 -10.27 -8.72 3.51
CA ILE A 819 -10.70 -7.37 3.88
C ILE A 819 -9.68 -6.71 4.80
N ASN A 820 -9.46 -5.40 4.61
CA ASN A 820 -8.65 -4.62 5.53
C ASN A 820 -9.22 -4.75 6.96
N GLY A 821 -8.34 -4.76 7.95
CA GLY A 821 -8.63 -5.13 9.34
C GLY A 821 -8.45 -6.61 9.67
N SER A 822 -8.18 -7.49 8.70
CA SER A 822 -7.92 -8.93 8.91
C SER A 822 -6.45 -9.33 8.83
N GLU A 823 -5.54 -8.34 8.94
CA GLU A 823 -4.11 -8.48 8.64
C GLU A 823 -3.41 -9.58 9.46
N THR A 824 -3.88 -9.86 10.68
CA THR A 824 -3.29 -10.88 11.57
C THR A 824 -3.28 -12.28 10.93
N ASN A 825 -4.21 -12.58 10.02
CA ASN A 825 -4.27 -13.87 9.36
C ASN A 825 -3.03 -14.15 8.48
N ILE A 826 -2.22 -13.14 8.11
CA ILE A 826 -0.97 -13.31 7.35
C ILE A 826 0.03 -14.19 8.11
N LEU A 827 -0.06 -14.21 9.44
CA LEU A 827 0.75 -15.03 10.33
C LEU A 827 0.21 -16.47 10.47
N GLU A 828 -1.05 -16.71 10.11
CA GLU A 828 -1.69 -18.03 10.14
C GLU A 828 -1.40 -18.83 8.87
N ILE A 829 -0.33 -19.63 8.93
CA ILE A 829 0.17 -20.43 7.79
C ILE A 829 0.10 -21.95 8.00
N GLN A 830 -0.54 -22.39 9.09
CA GLN A 830 -0.61 -23.81 9.41
C GLN A 830 -1.42 -24.59 8.35
N PRO A 831 -0.94 -25.76 7.88
CA PRO A 831 -1.70 -26.60 6.95
C PRO A 831 -3.11 -26.94 7.46
N ARG A 832 -4.07 -27.07 6.55
CA ARG A 832 -5.51 -27.33 6.79
C ARG A 832 -6.26 -26.26 7.60
N ARG A 833 -5.64 -25.12 7.91
CA ARG A 833 -6.30 -24.05 8.67
C ARG A 833 -7.53 -23.46 7.96
N TRP A 834 -7.51 -23.42 6.62
CA TRP A 834 -8.51 -22.75 5.78
C TRP A 834 -8.96 -23.64 4.63
N GLY A 835 -10.06 -23.28 3.97
CA GLY A 835 -10.54 -23.94 2.76
C GLY A 835 -11.33 -25.20 3.05
N SER A 836 -11.33 -26.13 2.10
CA SER A 836 -12.12 -27.35 2.16
C SER A 836 -11.81 -28.25 3.36
N PRO A 837 -10.56 -28.39 3.87
CA PRO A 837 -10.31 -29.19 5.07
C PRO A 837 -10.93 -28.60 6.35
N ALA A 838 -11.16 -27.29 6.40
CA ALA A 838 -11.72 -26.59 7.55
C ALA A 838 -13.23 -26.31 7.41
N SER A 839 -13.80 -26.52 6.21
CA SER A 839 -15.18 -26.16 5.90
C SER A 839 -16.16 -27.28 6.22
N LYS A 840 -17.20 -26.97 7.01
CA LYS A 840 -18.28 -27.92 7.33
C LYS A 840 -19.00 -28.43 6.09
N LEU A 841 -19.17 -27.60 5.06
CA LEU A 841 -19.78 -27.98 3.79
C LEU A 841 -19.01 -29.12 3.11
N ALA A 842 -17.68 -29.11 3.17
CA ALA A 842 -16.87 -30.17 2.59
C ALA A 842 -17.17 -31.51 3.26
N GLU A 843 -17.28 -31.53 4.59
CA GLU A 843 -17.61 -32.73 5.36
C GLU A 843 -19.05 -33.22 5.13
N ILE A 844 -20.01 -32.31 4.97
CA ILE A 844 -21.40 -32.67 4.60
C ILE A 844 -21.40 -33.40 3.25
N ILE A 845 -20.68 -32.88 2.25
CA ILE A 845 -20.60 -33.49 0.92
C ILE A 845 -19.83 -34.83 0.99
N ARG A 846 -18.73 -34.88 1.73
CA ARG A 846 -17.88 -36.06 1.89
C ARG A 846 -18.61 -37.22 2.57
N SER A 847 -19.42 -36.92 3.58
CA SER A 847 -20.23 -37.90 4.34
C SER A 847 -21.53 -38.33 3.65
N GLY A 848 -21.90 -37.68 2.54
CA GLY A 848 -23.17 -37.95 1.85
C GLY A 848 -24.40 -37.37 2.56
N HIS A 849 -24.21 -36.38 3.43
CA HIS A 849 -25.25 -35.68 4.20
C HIS A 849 -26.25 -36.67 4.84
N PRO A 850 -25.81 -37.50 5.80
CA PRO A 850 -26.62 -38.58 6.31
C PRO A 850 -27.92 -38.09 6.96
N ASP A 851 -28.99 -38.88 6.84
CA ASP A 851 -30.22 -38.67 7.58
C ASP A 851 -30.07 -39.00 9.08
N LYS A 852 -31.20 -38.97 9.81
CA LYS A 852 -31.21 -39.25 11.25
C LYS A 852 -30.79 -40.69 11.58
N ASP A 853 -30.87 -41.60 10.61
CA ASP A 853 -30.55 -43.02 10.74
C ASP A 853 -29.14 -43.34 10.19
N GLY A 854 -28.38 -42.31 9.80
CA GLY A 854 -27.01 -42.44 9.30
C GLY A 854 -26.91 -42.81 7.82
N GLN A 855 -28.02 -42.91 7.08
CA GLN A 855 -28.01 -43.27 5.67
C GLN A 855 -27.68 -42.06 4.79
N PRO A 856 -26.75 -42.17 3.82
CA PRO A 856 -26.37 -41.06 2.96
C PRO A 856 -27.56 -40.62 2.09
N ARG A 857 -27.90 -39.33 2.12
CA ARG A 857 -28.96 -38.74 1.29
C ARG A 857 -28.48 -38.40 -0.11
N VAL A 858 -27.19 -38.11 -0.25
CA VAL A 858 -26.58 -37.66 -1.51
C VAL A 858 -25.29 -38.41 -1.79
N LYS A 859 -25.00 -38.64 -3.07
CA LYS A 859 -23.75 -39.26 -3.52
C LYS A 859 -23.13 -38.42 -4.64
N ALA A 860 -22.33 -37.43 -4.25
CA ALA A 860 -21.57 -36.63 -5.20
C ALA A 860 -20.43 -37.46 -5.82
N SER A 861 -20.23 -37.32 -7.13
CA SER A 861 -19.08 -37.89 -7.84
C SER A 861 -17.78 -37.21 -7.40
N ASP A 862 -16.62 -37.82 -7.66
CA ASP A 862 -15.32 -37.18 -7.41
C ASP A 862 -15.17 -35.85 -8.13
N GLU A 863 -15.67 -35.76 -9.37
CA GLU A 863 -15.65 -34.51 -10.14
C GLU A 863 -16.52 -33.42 -9.48
N ASP A 864 -17.71 -33.78 -9.02
CA ASP A 864 -18.62 -32.84 -8.33
C ASP A 864 -18.04 -32.39 -6.99
N ARG A 865 -17.45 -33.30 -6.21
CA ARG A 865 -16.70 -32.95 -5.00
C ARG A 865 -15.57 -31.98 -5.30
N ARG A 866 -14.77 -32.28 -6.34
CA ARG A 866 -13.60 -31.49 -6.74
C ARG A 866 -13.97 -30.05 -7.12
N ARG A 867 -15.11 -29.83 -7.78
CA ARG A 867 -15.63 -28.49 -8.11
C ARG A 867 -15.88 -27.64 -6.86
N VAL A 868 -16.54 -28.22 -5.85
CA VAL A 868 -16.88 -27.52 -4.60
C VAL A 868 -15.65 -27.35 -3.71
N PHE A 869 -14.80 -28.37 -3.59
CA PHE A 869 -13.58 -28.31 -2.76
C PHE A 869 -12.61 -27.26 -3.29
N LEU A 870 -12.35 -27.25 -4.60
CA LEU A 870 -11.48 -26.23 -5.19
C LEU A 870 -12.05 -24.83 -5.08
N TRP A 871 -13.37 -24.64 -5.15
CA TRP A 871 -13.95 -23.31 -4.90
C TRP A 871 -13.59 -22.81 -3.49
N MET A 872 -13.74 -23.65 -2.46
CA MET A 872 -13.33 -23.30 -1.09
C MET A 872 -11.81 -23.08 -0.99
N ASP A 873 -11.01 -23.90 -1.67
CA ASP A 873 -9.55 -23.82 -1.64
C ASP A 873 -8.95 -22.65 -2.44
N LEU A 874 -9.68 -22.17 -3.45
CA LEU A 874 -9.42 -20.93 -4.16
C LEU A 874 -9.88 -19.70 -3.37
N ASN A 875 -10.27 -19.84 -2.11
CA ASN A 875 -10.73 -18.75 -1.27
C ASN A 875 -12.08 -18.14 -1.73
N ILE A 876 -12.99 -19.03 -2.15
CA ILE A 876 -14.40 -18.77 -2.47
C ILE A 876 -14.68 -17.62 -3.48
N PRO A 877 -13.98 -17.50 -4.63
CA PRO A 877 -14.34 -16.49 -5.63
C PRO A 877 -15.75 -16.76 -6.18
N TYR A 878 -16.53 -15.70 -6.44
CA TYR A 878 -17.81 -15.82 -7.15
C TYR A 878 -17.62 -15.56 -8.64
N TYR A 879 -16.97 -14.44 -8.97
CA TYR A 879 -16.81 -13.99 -10.36
C TYR A 879 -15.46 -14.40 -10.94
N GLY A 880 -15.47 -14.97 -12.14
CA GLY A 880 -14.26 -15.38 -12.87
C GLY A 880 -13.53 -14.25 -13.62
N THR A 881 -13.96 -12.99 -13.48
CA THR A 881 -13.36 -11.83 -14.15
C THR A 881 -13.51 -10.57 -13.30
N SER A 882 -12.64 -9.59 -13.52
CA SER A 882 -12.74 -8.22 -12.99
C SER A 882 -13.58 -7.32 -13.89
N SER A 883 -13.77 -7.66 -15.17
CA SER A 883 -14.56 -6.83 -16.08
C SER A 883 -16.00 -6.69 -15.58
N SER A 884 -16.60 -5.53 -15.82
CA SER A 884 -18.00 -5.28 -15.48
C SER A 884 -18.65 -4.35 -16.49
N SER A 885 -19.88 -4.67 -16.86
CA SER A 885 -20.79 -3.83 -17.64
C SER A 885 -21.44 -2.73 -16.78
N HIS A 886 -21.22 -2.68 -15.46
CA HIS A 886 -21.90 -1.79 -14.52
C HIS A 886 -20.93 -1.04 -13.59
N LYS A 887 -19.85 -0.49 -14.15
CA LYS A 887 -18.73 0.12 -13.40
C LYS A 887 -19.12 1.17 -12.36
N THR A 888 -20.21 1.90 -12.60
CA THR A 888 -20.71 2.98 -11.73
C THR A 888 -21.62 2.51 -10.59
N GLU A 889 -22.03 1.24 -10.58
CA GLU A 889 -22.87 0.67 -9.52
C GLU A 889 -22.04 0.29 -8.29
N LEU A 890 -22.70 0.06 -7.15
CA LEU A 890 -22.04 -0.47 -5.94
C LEU A 890 -21.32 -1.80 -6.25
N GLY A 891 -20.05 -1.90 -5.86
CA GLY A 891 -19.16 -3.00 -6.19
C GLY A 891 -18.96 -3.21 -7.68
N SER A 892 -19.33 -2.21 -8.49
CA SER A 892 -19.47 -2.30 -9.94
C SER A 892 -20.44 -3.39 -10.42
N ARG A 893 -21.37 -3.87 -9.57
CA ARG A 893 -22.17 -5.08 -9.86
C ARG A 893 -23.59 -5.09 -9.29
N ARG A 894 -23.90 -4.28 -8.27
CA ARG A 894 -25.17 -4.38 -7.55
C ARG A 894 -26.38 -4.07 -8.44
N MET A 895 -27.39 -4.94 -8.41
CA MET A 895 -28.68 -4.75 -9.08
C MET A 895 -29.79 -4.70 -8.05
N TYR A 896 -30.31 -3.50 -7.76
CA TYR A 896 -31.36 -3.31 -6.76
C TYR A 896 -32.41 -2.32 -7.27
N PRO A 897 -33.71 -2.68 -7.32
CA PRO A 897 -34.72 -1.78 -7.88
C PRO A 897 -34.94 -0.56 -6.99
N LEU A 898 -34.86 0.64 -7.58
CA LEU A 898 -34.90 1.91 -6.85
C LEU A 898 -36.19 2.08 -6.03
N ASP A 899 -37.34 1.72 -6.61
CA ASP A 899 -38.66 1.93 -5.99
C ASP A 899 -39.13 0.76 -5.11
N LEU A 900 -38.33 -0.30 -4.97
CA LEU A 900 -38.73 -1.51 -4.26
C LEU A 900 -39.06 -1.22 -2.79
N ASP A 901 -38.20 -0.47 -2.10
CA ASP A 901 -38.35 -0.21 -0.66
C ASP A 901 -39.53 0.70 -0.34
N ALA A 902 -39.73 1.75 -1.13
CA ALA A 902 -40.89 2.64 -0.99
C ALA A 902 -42.19 1.87 -1.25
N THR A 903 -42.22 1.04 -2.32
CA THR A 903 -43.40 0.24 -2.67
C THR A 903 -43.72 -0.79 -1.59
N LEU A 904 -42.71 -1.52 -1.09
CA LEU A 904 -42.92 -2.50 -0.03
C LEU A 904 -43.35 -1.85 1.29
N SER A 905 -42.85 -0.66 1.62
CA SER A 905 -43.26 0.07 2.83
C SER A 905 -44.73 0.49 2.76
N ASP A 906 -45.19 1.00 1.61
CA ASP A 906 -46.60 1.35 1.39
C ASP A 906 -47.52 0.12 1.49
N VAL A 907 -47.17 -0.99 0.82
CA VAL A 907 -47.96 -2.22 0.87
C VAL A 907 -47.98 -2.79 2.29
N ALA A 908 -46.84 -2.79 2.98
CA ALA A 908 -46.74 -3.26 4.36
C ALA A 908 -47.66 -2.48 5.31
N ALA A 909 -47.65 -1.15 5.21
CA ALA A 909 -48.45 -0.27 6.06
C ALA A 909 -49.95 -0.50 5.91
N ARG A 910 -50.41 -0.91 4.71
CA ARG A 910 -51.83 -1.18 4.44
C ARG A 910 -52.25 -2.61 4.74
N ARG A 911 -51.39 -3.59 4.43
CA ARG A 911 -51.80 -5.01 4.34
C ARG A 911 -51.09 -5.94 5.31
N CYS A 912 -49.92 -5.58 5.80
CA CYS A 912 -49.09 -6.45 6.64
C CYS A 912 -48.92 -5.91 8.07
N VAL A 913 -49.38 -4.68 8.34
CA VAL A 913 -49.20 -3.96 9.61
C VAL A 913 -49.79 -4.69 10.82
N ALA A 914 -50.87 -5.46 10.60
CA ALA A 914 -51.50 -6.26 11.66
C ALA A 914 -50.56 -7.33 12.24
N CYS A 915 -49.63 -7.85 11.44
CA CYS A 915 -48.63 -8.86 11.86
C CYS A 915 -47.24 -8.24 12.08
N HIS A 916 -46.94 -7.10 11.46
CA HIS A 916 -45.63 -6.46 11.47
C HIS A 916 -45.75 -4.98 11.86
N GLN A 917 -45.67 -4.69 13.16
CA GLN A 917 -45.74 -3.32 13.71
C GLN A 917 -44.46 -2.47 13.44
N GLY A 918 -43.43 -3.06 12.85
CA GLY A 918 -42.15 -2.41 12.52
C GLY A 918 -41.81 -2.52 11.03
N SER A 919 -40.95 -3.48 10.67
CA SER A 919 -40.56 -3.73 9.28
C SER A 919 -40.94 -5.15 8.83
N LEU A 920 -41.10 -5.33 7.52
CA LEU A 920 -41.31 -6.66 6.93
C LEU A 920 -40.04 -7.50 7.08
N PRO A 921 -40.12 -8.75 7.58
CA PRO A 921 -39.00 -9.68 7.55
C PRO A 921 -38.52 -9.90 6.11
N ARG A 922 -37.22 -9.69 5.87
CA ARG A 922 -36.58 -9.95 4.58
C ARG A 922 -35.33 -10.77 4.76
N LYS A 923 -34.99 -11.55 3.74
CA LYS A 923 -33.63 -12.05 3.58
C LYS A 923 -32.68 -10.87 3.34
N PHE A 924 -31.41 -11.05 3.69
CA PHE A 924 -30.36 -10.03 3.51
C PHE A 924 -29.91 -9.84 2.04
N TYR A 925 -30.54 -10.58 1.13
CA TYR A 925 -30.40 -10.50 -0.32
C TYR A 925 -31.79 -10.36 -0.95
N THR A 926 -31.82 -9.85 -2.18
CA THR A 926 -33.05 -9.76 -2.99
C THR A 926 -32.85 -10.54 -4.28
N ARG A 927 -33.72 -11.51 -4.59
CA ARG A 927 -33.74 -12.20 -5.89
C ARG A 927 -34.15 -11.22 -6.98
N VAL A 928 -33.35 -11.13 -8.03
CA VAL A 928 -33.54 -10.16 -9.11
C VAL A 928 -34.24 -10.78 -10.32
N MET A 929 -33.80 -11.96 -10.81
CA MET A 929 -34.36 -12.54 -12.04
C MET A 929 -35.67 -13.31 -11.83
N LYS A 930 -35.92 -13.78 -10.60
CA LYS A 930 -37.18 -14.43 -10.18
C LYS A 930 -37.75 -13.70 -8.97
N PRO A 931 -38.20 -12.45 -9.13
CA PRO A 931 -38.63 -11.62 -8.02
C PRO A 931 -39.80 -12.23 -7.23
N GLU A 932 -40.67 -13.01 -7.88
CA GLU A 932 -41.77 -13.77 -7.29
C GLU A 932 -41.32 -14.74 -6.19
N ASN A 933 -40.07 -15.22 -6.25
CA ASN A 933 -39.48 -16.14 -5.29
C ASN A 933 -38.88 -15.43 -4.05
N ASN A 934 -38.99 -14.11 -3.95
CA ASN A 934 -38.59 -13.41 -2.72
C ASN A 934 -39.55 -13.70 -1.57
N SER A 935 -39.03 -13.76 -0.34
CA SER A 935 -39.84 -14.08 0.85
C SER A 935 -41.00 -13.10 1.07
N PHE A 936 -40.82 -11.83 0.71
CA PHE A 936 -41.87 -10.80 0.82
C PHE A 936 -42.99 -10.93 -0.22
N LEU A 937 -42.87 -11.84 -1.19
CA LEU A 937 -43.94 -12.22 -2.13
C LEU A 937 -44.41 -13.67 -1.87
N LEU A 938 -43.49 -14.60 -1.62
CA LEU A 938 -43.81 -16.02 -1.34
C LEU A 938 -44.51 -16.26 0.00
N ALA A 939 -44.10 -15.58 1.08
CA ALA A 939 -44.71 -15.76 2.40
C ALA A 939 -46.18 -15.31 2.47
N PRO A 940 -46.55 -14.13 1.94
CA PRO A 940 -47.93 -13.64 1.97
C PRO A 940 -48.87 -14.26 0.92
N LEU A 941 -48.35 -14.91 -0.13
CA LEU A 941 -49.16 -15.50 -1.19
C LEU A 941 -49.80 -16.83 -0.76
N ALA A 942 -51.06 -17.05 -1.16
CA ALA A 942 -51.82 -18.27 -0.93
C ALA A 942 -51.09 -19.52 -1.45
N LYS A 943 -51.24 -20.66 -0.77
CA LYS A 943 -50.61 -21.93 -1.20
C LYS A 943 -51.13 -22.38 -2.56
N GLU A 944 -52.42 -22.19 -2.80
CA GLU A 944 -53.13 -22.55 -4.03
C GLU A 944 -52.63 -21.70 -5.22
N ALA A 945 -52.09 -20.52 -4.95
CA ALA A 945 -51.46 -19.64 -5.94
C ALA A 945 -49.93 -19.85 -6.04
N GLY A 946 -49.38 -20.90 -5.43
CA GLY A 946 -47.96 -21.24 -5.48
C GLY A 946 -47.08 -20.56 -4.41
N GLY A 947 -47.69 -19.82 -3.47
CA GLY A 947 -47.05 -19.25 -2.30
C GLY A 947 -46.84 -20.24 -1.16
N THR A 948 -46.31 -19.75 -0.04
CA THR A 948 -46.07 -20.55 1.18
C THR A 948 -47.07 -20.28 2.29
N GLN A 949 -47.84 -19.18 2.19
CA GLN A 949 -48.82 -18.74 3.18
C GLN A 949 -48.28 -18.76 4.63
N LYS A 950 -47.04 -18.31 4.83
CA LYS A 950 -46.40 -18.28 6.15
C LYS A 950 -47.01 -17.23 7.09
N CYS A 951 -47.83 -16.31 6.57
CA CYS A 951 -48.56 -15.31 7.35
C CYS A 951 -49.79 -15.86 8.09
N GLY A 952 -50.07 -17.16 8.01
CA GLY A 952 -51.24 -17.82 8.63
C GLY A 952 -52.51 -17.71 7.78
N GLN A 953 -52.76 -16.54 7.18
CA GLN A 953 -53.80 -16.33 6.15
C GLN A 953 -53.16 -15.70 4.90
N PRO A 954 -53.71 -15.93 3.70
CA PRO A 954 -53.19 -15.32 2.49
C PRO A 954 -53.42 -13.81 2.52
N ILE A 955 -52.33 -13.03 2.45
CA ILE A 955 -52.41 -11.58 2.24
C ILE A 955 -52.67 -11.31 0.75
N PHE A 956 -52.05 -12.08 -0.14
CA PHE A 956 -52.35 -12.10 -1.58
C PHE A 956 -53.06 -13.41 -1.92
N ALA A 957 -54.28 -13.31 -2.45
CA ALA A 957 -55.06 -14.49 -2.82
C ALA A 957 -54.57 -15.14 -4.13
N SER A 958 -54.06 -14.34 -5.07
CA SER A 958 -53.48 -14.80 -6.32
C SER A 958 -52.33 -13.88 -6.76
N THR A 959 -51.60 -14.30 -7.79
CA THR A 959 -50.57 -13.48 -8.44
C THR A 959 -51.13 -12.27 -9.18
N ASP A 960 -52.45 -12.20 -9.43
CA ASP A 960 -53.09 -11.07 -10.12
C ASP A 960 -53.42 -9.90 -9.19
N ASP A 961 -53.17 -10.06 -7.89
CA ASP A 961 -53.40 -9.01 -6.90
C ASP A 961 -52.68 -7.70 -7.30
N PRO A 962 -53.37 -6.54 -7.28
CA PRO A 962 -52.78 -5.27 -7.75
C PRO A 962 -51.50 -4.86 -7.02
N ASP A 963 -51.39 -5.13 -5.71
CA ASP A 963 -50.20 -4.80 -4.93
C ASP A 963 -49.07 -5.82 -5.18
N TYR A 964 -49.41 -7.10 -5.35
CA TYR A 964 -48.44 -8.13 -5.77
C TYR A 964 -47.79 -7.76 -7.11
N GLN A 965 -48.62 -7.41 -8.10
CA GLN A 965 -48.16 -6.95 -9.40
C GLN A 965 -47.40 -5.62 -9.33
N ARG A 966 -47.80 -4.71 -8.44
CA ARG A 966 -47.09 -3.44 -8.23
C ARG A 966 -45.67 -3.68 -7.72
N ILE A 967 -45.49 -4.60 -6.77
CA ILE A 967 -44.16 -4.99 -6.28
C ILE A 967 -43.34 -5.62 -7.40
N LEU A 968 -43.89 -6.57 -8.16
CA LEU A 968 -43.19 -7.21 -9.29
C LEU A 968 -42.74 -6.19 -10.34
N ARG A 969 -43.59 -5.23 -10.70
CA ARG A 969 -43.28 -4.19 -11.70
C ARG A 969 -42.07 -3.34 -11.33
N THR A 970 -41.71 -3.23 -10.05
CA THR A 970 -40.49 -2.49 -9.64
C THR A 970 -39.21 -3.10 -10.24
N PHE A 971 -39.20 -4.39 -10.59
CA PHE A 971 -38.04 -5.07 -11.17
C PHE A 971 -37.89 -4.87 -12.69
N ASN A 972 -38.96 -4.44 -13.39
CA ASN A 972 -38.96 -4.29 -14.85
C ASN A 972 -37.80 -3.44 -15.40
N PRO A 973 -37.45 -2.28 -14.80
CA PRO A 973 -36.31 -1.47 -15.28
C PRO A 973 -34.99 -2.22 -15.23
N ILE A 974 -34.75 -3.01 -14.18
CA ILE A 974 -33.52 -3.80 -14.03
C ILE A 974 -33.52 -4.98 -15.00
N HIS A 975 -34.64 -5.66 -15.20
CA HIS A 975 -34.73 -6.72 -16.22
C HIS A 975 -34.43 -6.18 -17.62
N ALA A 976 -34.97 -5.01 -17.95
CA ALA A 976 -34.69 -4.34 -19.22
C ALA A 976 -33.21 -3.93 -19.35
N LEU A 977 -32.60 -3.45 -18.27
CA LEU A 977 -31.18 -3.11 -18.22
C LEU A 977 -30.31 -4.36 -18.44
N LEU A 978 -30.56 -5.43 -17.68
CA LEU A 978 -29.75 -6.66 -17.71
C LEU A 978 -29.91 -7.45 -19.01
N LYS A 979 -31.06 -7.34 -19.68
CA LYS A 979 -31.23 -7.87 -21.04
C LYS A 979 -30.32 -7.19 -22.06
N LYS A 980 -30.04 -5.89 -21.88
CA LYS A 980 -29.17 -5.10 -22.77
C LYS A 980 -27.69 -5.17 -22.37
N ARG A 981 -27.43 -5.17 -21.06
CA ARG A 981 -26.10 -5.15 -20.44
C ARG A 981 -26.08 -6.23 -19.36
N PRO A 982 -25.86 -7.51 -19.72
CA PRO A 982 -25.82 -8.59 -18.74
C PRO A 982 -24.69 -8.40 -17.74
N ARG A 983 -24.86 -8.91 -16.51
CA ARG A 983 -23.76 -9.02 -15.54
C ARG A 983 -22.79 -10.13 -15.95
N PRO A 984 -21.55 -10.15 -15.43
CA PRO A 984 -20.56 -11.18 -15.73
C PRO A 984 -20.97 -12.62 -15.38
N ASP A 985 -21.95 -12.80 -14.50
CA ASP A 985 -22.52 -14.10 -14.13
C ASP A 985 -23.76 -14.49 -14.93
N MET A 986 -24.10 -13.73 -15.98
CA MET A 986 -25.25 -14.01 -16.86
C MET A 986 -24.81 -14.51 -18.24
N PRO A 987 -25.60 -15.39 -18.87
CA PRO A 987 -25.40 -15.73 -20.28
C PRO A 987 -25.39 -14.49 -21.18
N GLY A 988 -24.56 -14.52 -22.23
CA GLY A 988 -24.43 -13.41 -23.19
C GLY A 988 -23.55 -12.26 -22.71
N TYR A 989 -22.94 -12.34 -21.51
CA TYR A 989 -21.89 -11.41 -21.13
C TYR A 989 -20.65 -11.58 -22.02
N ALA A 990 -20.26 -10.48 -22.65
CA ALA A 990 -18.95 -10.34 -23.28
C ALA A 990 -18.12 -9.40 -22.42
N ALA A 991 -16.86 -9.79 -22.17
CA ALA A 991 -15.91 -8.88 -21.56
C ALA A 991 -15.80 -7.64 -22.45
N VAL A 992 -16.17 -6.48 -21.92
CA VAL A 992 -16.00 -5.21 -22.61
C VAL A 992 -14.52 -4.85 -22.44
N CYS A 993 -13.75 -4.92 -23.52
CA CYS A 993 -12.52 -4.14 -23.64
C CYS A 993 -12.98 -2.70 -23.85
N ASP A 994 -12.81 -1.85 -22.83
CA ASP A 994 -12.90 -0.40 -23.02
C ASP A 994 -11.58 0.10 -23.61
#